data_AF-A0A202FCL2-F1
#
_entry.id   AF-A0A202FCL2-F1
#
_cell.length_a   1.000
_cell.length_b   1.000
_cell.length_c   1.000
_cell.angle_alpha   90.00
_cell.angle_beta   90.00
_cell.angle_gamma   90.00
#
_symmetry.space_group_name_H-M   'P 1'
#
loop_
_entity.id
_entity.type
_entity.pdbx_description
1 polymer ?
#
loop_
_entity_poly.entity_id
_entity_poly.type
_entity_poly.pdbx_seq_one_letter_code
_entity_poly.pdbx_strand_id
1 'polypeptide(L)'
;MAKRRVFYYSGAFIINLIIISIIFACTGLVPFGSNNFLSSDLGTQYLTFLTELRRQLVSGNLHLYLFSQSLGDNFFPVMSYYLLSPFNLLLVFFSARNIPIAADILIMLKISTMGVTMAFFLKEYFQERSIVNWMFTIAYSFCGFVASYFYDLMWLDALIMLPLVAVGVMRVIKHHQYVLYYFSILFSIIFNYYLGYMLCIFSLCFFIFIGLEDNLFHRQDKWLVIRRYLISSVLAGLSSAVVLLPTLIGMLKTAKTSFNILNYLPSARFGLEALTELGIGGNSFDQRLEHGPSVFMTSTVLILLLSYYLSSRVNNRDKQNSVFLLGILLISMFVTTFNTMWHMFQNPAGFPFRNSFIFSFACIFIARKAWQSGVVNELGVITKATCVAGILICLGYLTEWLLPKVIEQLGFDSISLKYSIGYFWLSLACIILSGLSLLLLNRNKNFLLILFLMISFEVIANFNSVMATADFGNQAIYENEFDRENTILKEVKDRSNLGHRIIVSKSGLNKAFPEKYNNYNDSILFNINGLSLYSSTLNQNTLEMMKDLGYFSLNVRRISYYGGTKLTNALLGVYYRVRQWSNHYYVEENYDAPTLGFLTDNNIYDFKMKTGQALSNQERLWQALNGSSAEYFKNSLLTSMQQSTVGNRKLYNYQLTTRATGPLYFYVTPFNYDKSKIYVNGKRIKTSPINVYSAATLYLGDFKRNKKLEVKILTNRSLGLNPRYFQSLDQTKFDLSVDNLKKTISTCQIRFES
;
A
#
# COMPACT_ATOMS: atom_id res chain seq x y z
N MET A 1 -31.35 31.78 7.24
CA MET A 1 -30.98 30.66 6.32
C MET A 1 -29.52 30.19 6.45
N ALA A 2 -28.54 31.09 6.61
CA ALA A 2 -27.11 30.72 6.75
C ALA A 2 -26.81 29.84 7.99
N LYS A 3 -27.33 30.20 9.18
CA LYS A 3 -27.15 29.41 10.42
C LYS A 3 -27.60 27.94 10.28
N ARG A 4 -28.74 27.69 9.63
CA ARG A 4 -29.25 26.33 9.36
C ARG A 4 -28.41 25.55 8.35
N ARG A 5 -27.68 26.22 7.45
CA ARG A 5 -26.73 25.58 6.52
C ARG A 5 -25.48 25.13 7.25
N VAL A 6 -24.89 26.02 8.05
CA VAL A 6 -23.68 25.72 8.83
C VAL A 6 -23.96 24.56 9.78
N PHE A 7 -25.05 24.61 10.54
CA PHE A 7 -25.43 23.54 11.46
C PHE A 7 -25.54 22.16 10.79
N TYR A 8 -26.13 22.09 9.59
CA TYR A 8 -26.31 20.82 8.87
C TYR A 8 -24.98 20.16 8.48
N TYR A 9 -24.07 20.92 7.89
CA TYR A 9 -22.77 20.41 7.45
C TYR A 9 -21.80 20.20 8.63
N SER A 10 -21.77 21.13 9.59
CA SER A 10 -20.99 20.99 10.81
C SER A 10 -21.45 19.79 11.63
N GLY A 11 -22.76 19.54 11.71
CA GLY A 11 -23.29 18.35 12.38
C GLY A 11 -22.85 17.05 11.70
N ALA A 12 -22.88 17.00 10.36
CA ALA A 12 -22.36 15.85 9.61
C ALA A 12 -20.85 15.65 9.83
N PHE A 13 -20.06 16.72 9.91
CA PHE A 13 -18.63 16.62 10.21
C PHE A 13 -18.39 16.12 11.64
N ILE A 14 -18.99 16.79 12.63
CA ILE A 14 -18.77 16.53 14.06
C ILE A 14 -19.21 15.13 14.45
N ILE A 15 -20.34 14.64 13.95
CA ILE A 15 -20.82 13.29 14.31
C ILE A 15 -19.87 12.20 13.82
N ASN A 16 -19.37 12.32 12.58
CA ASN A 16 -18.39 11.39 12.04
C ASN A 16 -17.04 11.52 12.78
N LEU A 17 -16.63 12.73 13.14
CA LEU A 17 -15.42 12.97 13.92
C LEU A 17 -15.50 12.33 15.31
N ILE A 18 -16.64 12.45 15.99
CA ILE A 18 -16.86 11.82 17.31
C ILE A 18 -16.77 10.31 17.19
N ILE A 19 -17.42 9.71 16.19
CA ILE A 19 -17.42 8.25 16.00
C ILE A 19 -16.00 7.73 15.74
N ILE A 20 -15.25 8.33 14.82
CA ILE A 20 -13.86 7.89 14.57
C ILE A 20 -12.96 8.15 15.80
N SER A 21 -13.21 9.23 16.55
CA SER A 21 -12.50 9.49 17.81
C SER A 21 -12.76 8.40 18.85
N ILE A 22 -14.01 7.94 18.99
CA ILE A 22 -14.36 6.84 19.89
C ILE A 22 -13.67 5.55 19.45
N ILE A 23 -13.66 5.24 18.15
CA ILE A 23 -12.97 4.06 17.60
C ILE A 23 -11.48 4.10 17.94
N PHE A 24 -10.82 5.24 17.70
CA PHE A 24 -9.39 5.41 17.98
C PHE A 24 -9.09 5.38 19.48
N ALA A 25 -9.97 5.97 20.32
CA ALA A 25 -9.84 5.89 21.77
C ALA A 25 -10.01 4.46 22.30
N CYS A 26 -10.99 3.70 21.80
CA CYS A 26 -11.21 2.30 22.19
C CYS A 26 -10.05 1.38 21.81
N THR A 27 -9.36 1.68 20.71
CA THR A 27 -8.19 0.92 20.21
C THR A 27 -6.86 1.45 20.77
N GLY A 28 -6.90 2.55 21.52
CA GLY A 28 -5.70 3.19 22.08
C GLY A 28 -4.79 3.83 21.03
N LEU A 29 -5.31 4.16 19.85
CA LEU A 29 -4.57 4.87 18.81
C LEU A 29 -4.36 6.33 19.17
N VAL A 30 -3.26 6.91 18.69
CA VAL A 30 -3.02 8.34 18.76
C VAL A 30 -4.09 9.13 17.99
N PRO A 31 -4.52 10.30 18.48
CA PRO A 31 -3.97 11.04 19.62
C PRO A 31 -4.50 10.62 21.01
N PHE A 32 -5.38 9.61 21.10
CA PHE A 32 -6.09 9.28 22.35
C PHE A 32 -5.37 8.24 23.23
N GLY A 33 -4.51 7.41 22.64
CA GLY A 33 -3.69 6.44 23.36
C GLY A 33 -2.22 6.44 22.93
N SER A 34 -1.49 5.40 23.33
CA SER A 34 -0.05 5.26 23.08
C SER A 34 0.30 4.54 21.78
N ASN A 35 -0.69 3.94 21.12
CA ASN A 35 -0.49 3.11 19.94
C ASN A 35 -0.51 3.96 18.67
N ASN A 36 0.25 3.57 17.65
CA ASN A 36 0.18 4.16 16.32
C ASN A 36 0.04 3.07 15.26
N PHE A 37 -0.44 3.44 14.08
CA PHE A 37 -0.62 2.47 13.00
C PHE A 37 0.68 2.25 12.20
N LEU A 38 1.67 1.59 12.82
CA LEU A 38 2.93 1.18 12.20
C LEU A 38 2.86 -0.20 11.51
N SER A 39 1.70 -0.51 10.93
CA SER A 39 1.43 -1.80 10.30
C SER A 39 1.22 -1.66 8.79
N SER A 40 1.45 -2.76 8.06
CA SER A 40 1.29 -2.82 6.60
C SER A 40 2.11 -1.73 5.86
N ASP A 41 1.58 -1.26 4.73
CA ASP A 41 2.22 -0.23 3.91
C ASP A 41 2.23 1.16 4.56
N LEU A 42 1.30 1.48 5.47
CA LEU A 42 1.31 2.75 6.20
C LEU A 42 2.61 2.90 6.99
N GLY A 43 2.94 1.92 7.84
CA GLY A 43 4.17 1.93 8.63
C GLY A 43 5.45 1.84 7.80
N THR A 44 5.47 1.00 6.75
CA THR A 44 6.71 0.68 6.04
C THR A 44 7.00 1.57 4.82
N GLN A 45 6.02 2.32 4.30
CA GLN A 45 6.16 3.21 3.15
C GLN A 45 5.58 4.60 3.41
N TYR A 46 4.30 4.69 3.76
CA TYR A 46 3.57 5.97 3.62
C TYR A 46 4.07 7.01 4.61
N LEU A 47 4.30 6.64 5.87
CA LEU A 47 4.86 7.57 6.86
C LEU A 47 6.22 8.13 6.46
N THR A 48 7.04 7.33 5.76
CA THR A 48 8.32 7.80 5.24
C THR A 48 8.12 8.83 4.13
N PHE A 49 7.21 8.57 3.20
CA PHE A 49 6.91 9.50 2.12
C PHE A 49 6.25 10.80 2.64
N LEU A 50 5.37 10.71 3.64
CA LEU A 50 4.77 11.86 4.32
C LEU A 50 5.83 12.67 5.07
N THR A 51 6.80 12.02 5.72
CA THR A 51 7.93 12.70 6.38
C THR A 51 8.78 13.48 5.37
N GLU A 52 9.02 12.90 4.20
CA GLU A 52 9.72 13.60 3.12
C GLU A 52 8.91 14.76 2.55
N LEU A 53 7.62 14.56 2.27
CA LEU A 53 6.75 15.66 1.82
C LEU A 53 6.76 16.82 2.82
N ARG A 54 6.59 16.50 4.11
CA ARG A 54 6.68 17.48 5.19
C ARG A 54 8.01 18.24 5.15
N ARG A 55 9.13 17.53 4.98
CA ARG A 55 10.46 18.14 4.89
C ARG A 55 10.56 19.11 3.71
N GLN A 56 10.05 18.75 2.54
CA GLN A 56 10.02 19.64 1.37
C GLN A 56 9.11 20.86 1.59
N LEU A 57 7.92 20.66 2.16
CA LEU A 57 6.97 21.75 2.46
C LEU A 57 7.53 22.75 3.48
N VAL A 58 8.13 22.26 4.58
CA VAL A 58 8.68 23.11 5.64
C VAL A 58 9.96 23.83 5.18
N SER A 59 10.77 23.21 4.34
CA SER A 59 11.97 23.85 3.79
C SER A 59 11.69 24.82 2.63
N GLY A 60 10.50 24.76 2.04
CA GLY A 60 10.14 25.53 0.84
C GLY A 60 10.77 25.00 -0.46
N ASN A 61 11.49 23.87 -0.40
CA ASN A 61 12.22 23.30 -1.52
C ASN A 61 11.57 22.00 -1.99
N LEU A 62 10.80 22.08 -3.09
CA LEU A 62 10.20 20.92 -3.73
C LEU A 62 11.21 20.23 -4.66
N HIS A 63 11.61 19.02 -4.31
CA HIS A 63 12.56 18.22 -5.07
C HIS A 63 11.85 17.03 -5.73
N LEU A 64 11.92 16.98 -7.07
CA LEU A 64 11.36 15.88 -7.87
C LEU A 64 12.36 14.72 -8.06
N TYR A 65 13.60 14.88 -7.62
CA TYR A 65 14.63 13.84 -7.65
C TYR A 65 15.23 13.70 -6.26
N LEU A 66 15.36 12.48 -5.76
CA LEU A 66 15.88 12.20 -4.42
C LEU A 66 17.02 11.20 -4.45
N PHE A 67 18.22 11.64 -4.05
CA PHE A 67 19.38 10.76 -3.83
C PHE A 67 19.15 9.74 -2.70
N SER A 68 18.20 10.00 -1.80
CA SER A 68 17.78 9.07 -0.76
C SER A 68 16.90 7.93 -1.27
N GLN A 69 16.34 8.03 -2.48
CA GLN A 69 15.52 7.00 -3.09
C GLN A 69 16.42 5.97 -3.81
N SER A 70 16.86 4.94 -3.09
CA SER A 70 17.87 3.98 -3.57
C SER A 70 19.12 4.68 -4.12
N LEU A 71 19.52 4.40 -5.36
CA LEU A 71 20.65 5.03 -6.05
C LEU A 71 20.41 6.48 -6.46
N GLY A 72 19.22 7.01 -6.23
CA GLY A 72 18.77 8.31 -6.69
C GLY A 72 17.82 8.13 -7.87
N ASP A 73 16.57 8.57 -7.71
CA ASP A 73 15.53 8.38 -8.72
C ASP A 73 14.51 9.52 -8.71
N ASN A 74 13.67 9.55 -9.74
CA ASN A 74 12.52 10.43 -9.84
C ASN A 74 11.51 10.12 -8.72
N PHE A 75 11.25 11.13 -7.88
CA PHE A 75 10.29 11.08 -6.78
C PHE A 75 8.86 11.42 -7.22
N PHE A 76 8.68 12.01 -8.41
CA PHE A 76 7.36 12.42 -8.89
C PHE A 76 6.33 11.28 -8.92
N PRO A 77 6.64 10.04 -9.37
CA PRO A 77 5.69 8.92 -9.33
C PRO A 77 5.27 8.53 -7.91
N VAL A 78 6.16 8.67 -6.92
CA VAL A 78 5.81 8.47 -5.50
C VAL A 78 4.87 9.59 -5.07
N MET A 79 5.21 10.83 -5.39
CA MET A 79 4.40 11.99 -5.03
C MET A 79 2.98 11.90 -5.60
N SER A 80 2.84 11.59 -6.88
CA SER A 80 1.54 11.55 -7.57
C SER A 80 0.63 10.41 -7.15
N TYR A 81 1.19 9.29 -6.68
CA TYR A 81 0.40 8.17 -6.17
C TYR A 81 0.05 8.32 -4.68
N TYR A 82 0.96 8.86 -3.86
CA TYR A 82 0.82 8.83 -2.39
C TYR A 82 0.54 10.18 -1.73
N LEU A 83 0.94 11.31 -2.33
CA LEU A 83 1.20 12.55 -1.59
C LEU A 83 0.40 13.79 -2.02
N LEU A 84 -0.26 13.79 -3.19
CA LEU A 84 -0.96 14.97 -3.72
C LEU A 84 -2.30 15.32 -3.03
N SER A 85 -2.63 14.63 -1.95
CA SER A 85 -3.78 14.94 -1.10
C SER A 85 -3.66 16.34 -0.47
N PRO A 86 -4.69 17.21 -0.54
CA PRO A 86 -4.64 18.55 0.05
C PRO A 86 -4.56 18.51 1.58
N PHE A 87 -5.04 17.44 2.21
CA PHE A 87 -4.92 17.22 3.66
C PHE A 87 -3.46 17.11 4.11
N ASN A 88 -2.56 16.70 3.22
CA ASN A 88 -1.14 16.54 3.55
C ASN A 88 -0.44 17.91 3.77
N LEU A 89 -1.08 19.03 3.40
CA LEU A 89 -0.58 20.36 3.76
C LEU A 89 -0.57 20.56 5.28
N LEU A 90 -1.44 19.89 6.03
CA LEU A 90 -1.47 19.97 7.50
C LEU A 90 -0.24 19.37 8.16
N LEU A 91 0.56 18.58 7.44
CA LEU A 91 1.80 17.99 7.97
C LEU A 91 2.80 19.06 8.46
N VAL A 92 2.73 20.28 7.92
CA VAL A 92 3.60 21.40 8.33
C VAL A 92 3.46 21.76 9.81
N PHE A 93 2.31 21.45 10.42
CA PHE A 93 2.05 21.71 11.84
C PHE A 93 2.63 20.65 12.79
N PHE A 94 3.18 19.56 12.25
CA PHE A 94 3.74 18.46 13.02
C PHE A 94 5.26 18.44 12.90
N SER A 95 5.97 17.84 13.85
CA SER A 95 7.39 17.50 13.72
C SER A 95 7.56 16.18 12.94
N ALA A 96 8.77 15.90 12.44
CA ALA A 96 9.05 14.65 11.71
C ALA A 96 8.78 13.39 12.54
N ARG A 97 9.12 13.40 13.83
CA ARG A 97 8.83 12.30 14.77
C ARG A 97 7.34 12.09 15.06
N ASN A 98 6.52 13.14 14.88
CA ASN A 98 5.07 13.11 15.11
C ASN A 98 4.26 12.80 13.84
N ILE A 99 4.91 12.43 12.74
CA ILE A 99 4.22 12.05 11.50
C ILE A 99 3.24 10.87 11.66
N PRO A 100 3.48 9.85 12.50
CA PRO A 100 2.45 8.83 12.75
C PRO A 100 1.18 9.42 13.36
N ILE A 101 1.30 10.33 14.34
CA ILE A 101 0.15 11.06 14.92
C ILE A 101 -0.55 11.89 13.85
N ALA A 102 0.23 12.59 13.01
CA ALA A 102 -0.33 13.39 11.94
C ALA A 102 -1.15 12.52 10.97
N ALA A 103 -0.64 11.36 10.57
CA ALA A 103 -1.33 10.44 9.66
C ALA A 103 -2.69 9.98 10.23
N ASP A 104 -2.74 9.59 11.50
CA ASP A 104 -3.98 9.18 12.17
C ASP A 104 -4.99 10.34 12.25
N ILE A 105 -4.54 11.56 12.54
CA ILE A 105 -5.38 12.77 12.48
C ILE A 105 -5.89 13.04 11.06
N LEU A 106 -5.05 12.89 10.03
CA LEU A 106 -5.47 13.07 8.64
C LEU A 106 -6.57 12.08 8.25
N ILE A 107 -6.46 10.82 8.68
CA ILE A 107 -7.50 9.80 8.46
C ILE A 107 -8.81 10.25 9.12
N MET A 108 -8.77 10.66 10.39
CA MET A 108 -9.97 11.15 11.11
C MET A 108 -10.64 12.32 10.38
N LEU A 109 -9.85 13.29 9.92
CA LEU A 109 -10.34 14.45 9.18
C LEU A 109 -10.91 14.08 7.82
N LYS A 110 -10.26 13.15 7.09
CA LYS A 110 -10.74 12.65 5.79
C LYS A 110 -12.06 11.92 5.92
N ILE A 111 -12.18 10.98 6.87
CA ILE A 111 -13.44 10.26 7.16
C ILE A 111 -14.56 11.24 7.54
N SER A 112 -14.26 12.23 8.38
CA SER A 112 -15.24 13.26 8.76
C SER A 112 -15.69 14.11 7.56
N THR A 113 -14.77 14.39 6.64
CA THR A 113 -15.06 15.14 5.41
C THR A 113 -15.89 14.33 4.41
N MET A 114 -15.71 13.01 4.35
CA MET A 114 -16.57 12.12 3.56
C MET A 114 -18.04 12.24 4.00
N GLY A 115 -18.29 12.37 5.30
CA GLY A 115 -19.62 12.62 5.83
C GLY A 115 -20.23 13.95 5.34
N VAL A 116 -19.40 15.00 5.23
CA VAL A 116 -19.82 16.31 4.72
C VAL A 116 -20.15 16.26 3.23
N THR A 117 -19.31 15.62 2.40
CA THR A 117 -19.57 15.53 0.96
C THR A 117 -20.77 14.65 0.66
N MET A 118 -20.99 13.58 1.45
CA MET A 118 -22.21 12.79 1.38
C MET A 118 -23.44 13.61 1.79
N ALA A 119 -23.37 14.39 2.86
CA ALA A 119 -24.46 15.29 3.26
C ALA A 119 -24.78 16.31 2.15
N PHE A 120 -23.76 16.84 1.48
CA PHE A 120 -23.91 17.74 0.35
C PHE A 120 -24.63 17.05 -0.82
N PHE A 121 -24.21 15.84 -1.20
CA PHE A 121 -24.90 15.05 -2.22
C PHE A 121 -26.37 14.80 -1.88
N LEU A 122 -26.67 14.32 -0.67
CA LEU A 122 -28.05 14.07 -0.25
C LEU A 122 -28.90 15.34 -0.25
N LYS A 123 -28.35 16.48 0.20
CA LYS A 123 -29.04 17.77 0.16
C LYS A 123 -29.33 18.22 -1.27
N GLU A 124 -28.41 18.02 -2.22
CA GLU A 124 -28.58 18.43 -3.62
C GLU A 124 -29.54 17.51 -4.37
N TYR A 125 -29.58 16.22 -4.04
CA TYR A 125 -30.49 15.27 -4.68
C TYR A 125 -31.93 15.41 -4.15
N PHE A 126 -32.11 15.37 -2.83
CA PHE A 126 -33.43 15.40 -2.21
C PHE A 126 -33.97 16.82 -1.98
N GLN A 127 -33.16 17.86 -2.24
CA GLN A 127 -33.51 19.28 -2.00
C GLN A 127 -33.92 19.59 -0.55
N GLU A 128 -33.48 18.76 0.40
CA GLU A 128 -33.87 18.83 1.81
C GLU A 128 -32.65 18.77 2.74
N ARG A 129 -32.68 19.53 3.84
CA ARG A 129 -31.70 19.46 4.93
C ARG A 129 -32.29 18.71 6.12
N SER A 130 -32.44 17.40 5.97
CA SER A 130 -32.98 16.55 7.02
C SER A 130 -31.88 16.03 7.93
N ILE A 131 -32.11 16.02 9.25
CA ILE A 131 -31.20 15.39 10.24
C ILE A 131 -31.05 13.90 9.93
N VAL A 132 -32.09 13.26 9.40
CA VAL A 132 -32.05 11.84 8.97
C VAL A 132 -30.89 11.57 8.00
N ASN A 133 -30.51 12.56 7.18
CA ASN A 133 -29.38 12.39 6.26
C ASN A 133 -28.09 12.02 7.02
N TRP A 134 -27.91 12.45 8.27
CA TRP A 134 -26.73 12.11 9.06
C TRP A 134 -26.55 10.59 9.25
N MET A 135 -27.62 9.81 9.35
CA MET A 135 -27.54 8.34 9.41
C MET A 135 -26.81 7.76 8.19
N PHE A 136 -27.18 8.25 7.00
CA PHE A 136 -26.59 7.84 5.73
C PHE A 136 -25.17 8.38 5.54
N THR A 137 -24.85 9.54 6.13
CA THR A 137 -23.47 10.04 6.14
C THR A 137 -22.57 9.17 7.00
N ILE A 138 -23.05 8.67 8.14
CA ILE A 138 -22.29 7.76 9.01
C ILE A 138 -22.08 6.43 8.28
N ALA A 139 -23.14 5.84 7.72
CA ALA A 139 -23.05 4.60 6.96
C ALA A 139 -22.06 4.69 5.79
N TYR A 140 -21.97 5.84 5.11
CA TYR A 140 -21.01 6.05 4.02
C TYR A 140 -19.58 6.26 4.53
N SER A 141 -19.40 7.07 5.56
CA SER A 141 -18.08 7.43 6.08
C SER A 141 -17.37 6.25 6.73
N PHE A 142 -18.13 5.26 7.19
CA PHE A 142 -17.63 4.04 7.83
C PHE A 142 -18.09 2.76 7.10
N CYS A 143 -18.29 2.82 5.78
CA CYS A 143 -18.65 1.64 5.00
C CYS A 143 -17.52 0.60 5.02
N GLY A 144 -17.81 -0.62 4.59
CA GLY A 144 -16.87 -1.76 4.65
C GLY A 144 -15.50 -1.45 4.05
N PHE A 145 -15.44 -0.76 2.91
CA PHE A 145 -14.17 -0.31 2.33
C PHE A 145 -13.33 0.53 3.31
N VAL A 146 -13.95 1.50 3.99
CA VAL A 146 -13.23 2.38 4.92
C VAL A 146 -12.74 1.57 6.12
N ALA A 147 -13.58 0.70 6.69
CA ALA A 147 -13.17 -0.14 7.81
C ALA A 147 -11.95 -1.02 7.44
N SER A 148 -11.94 -1.61 6.24
CA SER A 148 -10.84 -2.47 5.76
C SER A 148 -9.56 -1.72 5.41
N TYR A 149 -9.67 -0.47 4.93
CA TYR A 149 -8.59 0.22 4.22
C TYR A 149 -8.32 1.67 4.68
N PHE A 150 -8.82 2.08 5.86
CA PHE A 150 -8.63 3.46 6.34
C PHE A 150 -7.16 3.90 6.43
N TYR A 151 -6.25 2.95 6.70
CA TYR A 151 -4.81 3.19 6.77
C TYR A 151 -4.15 3.46 5.41
N ASP A 152 -4.83 3.10 4.30
CA ASP A 152 -4.48 3.53 2.95
C ASP A 152 -5.00 4.96 2.71
N LEU A 153 -4.49 5.92 3.50
CA LEU A 153 -5.05 7.28 3.62
C LEU A 153 -5.18 8.06 2.31
N MET A 154 -4.38 7.72 1.28
CA MET A 154 -4.41 8.33 -0.05
C MET A 154 -5.66 7.93 -0.85
N TRP A 155 -6.30 6.82 -0.50
CA TRP A 155 -7.54 6.37 -1.14
C TRP A 155 -8.77 7.12 -0.65
N LEU A 156 -8.75 7.59 0.59
CA LEU A 156 -9.88 8.32 1.20
C LEU A 156 -10.22 9.61 0.44
N ASP A 157 -9.28 10.21 -0.29
CA ASP A 157 -9.56 11.36 -1.15
C ASP A 157 -10.59 11.04 -2.23
N ALA A 158 -10.52 9.84 -2.84
CA ALA A 158 -11.52 9.43 -3.83
C ALA A 158 -12.91 9.28 -3.21
N LEU A 159 -12.99 8.84 -1.95
CA LEU A 159 -14.27 8.74 -1.24
C LEU A 159 -14.82 10.12 -0.87
N ILE A 160 -13.97 11.09 -0.54
CA ILE A 160 -14.39 12.49 -0.39
C ILE A 160 -14.94 13.03 -1.71
N MET A 161 -14.26 12.75 -2.82
CA MET A 161 -14.60 13.26 -4.15
C MET A 161 -15.83 12.58 -4.78
N LEU A 162 -16.13 11.33 -4.46
CA LEU A 162 -17.22 10.58 -5.09
C LEU A 162 -18.58 11.29 -4.98
N PRO A 163 -19.05 11.72 -3.79
CA PRO A 163 -20.30 12.47 -3.69
C PRO A 163 -20.27 13.80 -4.48
N LEU A 164 -19.10 14.46 -4.59
CA LEU A 164 -18.94 15.68 -5.38
C LEU A 164 -19.02 15.41 -6.89
N VAL A 165 -18.48 14.28 -7.35
CA VAL A 165 -18.64 13.80 -8.74
C VAL A 165 -20.11 13.53 -9.02
N ALA A 166 -20.82 12.86 -8.12
CA ALA A 166 -22.25 12.57 -8.25
C ALA A 166 -23.08 13.86 -8.38
N VAL A 167 -22.84 14.87 -7.52
CA VAL A 167 -23.49 16.20 -7.65
C VAL A 167 -23.12 16.88 -8.96
N GLY A 168 -21.85 16.83 -9.36
CA GLY A 168 -21.39 17.38 -10.63
C GLY A 168 -22.18 16.81 -11.81
N VAL A 169 -22.30 15.48 -11.89
CA VAL A 169 -23.09 14.78 -12.91
C VAL A 169 -24.54 15.25 -12.91
N MET A 170 -25.18 15.34 -11.74
CA MET A 170 -26.56 15.82 -11.64
C MET A 170 -26.72 17.25 -12.14
N ARG A 171 -25.79 18.16 -11.80
CA ARG A 171 -25.84 19.56 -12.23
C ARG A 171 -25.65 19.71 -13.75
N VAL A 172 -24.87 18.84 -14.37
CA VAL A 172 -24.75 18.80 -15.84
C VAL A 172 -26.08 18.42 -16.48
N ILE A 173 -26.79 17.42 -15.95
CA ILE A 173 -28.07 16.93 -16.51
C ILE A 173 -29.23 17.90 -16.23
N LYS A 174 -29.34 18.41 -15.00
CA LYS A 174 -30.47 19.21 -14.53
C LYS A 174 -30.34 20.71 -14.85
N HIS A 175 -29.13 21.24 -14.81
CA HIS A 175 -28.88 22.69 -14.88
C HIS A 175 -27.88 23.10 -15.95
N HIS A 176 -27.35 22.14 -16.73
CA HIS A 176 -26.29 22.35 -17.72
C HIS A 176 -25.01 23.00 -17.18
N GLN A 177 -24.79 22.91 -15.87
CA GLN A 177 -23.62 23.46 -15.17
C GLN A 177 -22.54 22.39 -15.07
N TYR A 178 -21.41 22.63 -15.72
CA TYR A 178 -20.33 21.65 -15.85
C TYR A 178 -19.10 21.95 -14.99
N VAL A 179 -18.98 23.15 -14.43
CA VAL A 179 -17.79 23.59 -13.66
C VAL A 179 -17.50 22.66 -12.48
N LEU A 180 -18.51 22.36 -11.66
CA LEU A 180 -18.34 21.44 -10.53
C LEU A 180 -17.94 20.04 -11.01
N TYR A 181 -18.56 19.53 -12.07
CA TYR A 181 -18.22 18.22 -12.62
C TYR A 181 -16.77 18.16 -13.11
N TYR A 182 -16.34 19.15 -13.90
CA TYR A 182 -14.98 19.27 -14.41
C TYR A 182 -13.95 19.25 -13.28
N PHE A 183 -14.10 20.11 -12.26
CA PHE A 183 -13.16 20.15 -11.15
C PHE A 183 -13.22 18.91 -10.26
N SER A 184 -14.41 18.32 -10.06
CA SER A 184 -14.54 17.07 -9.31
C SER A 184 -13.77 15.93 -9.96
N ILE A 185 -13.84 15.77 -11.29
CA ILE A 185 -13.06 14.75 -12.01
C ILE A 185 -11.57 15.09 -12.03
N LEU A 186 -11.22 16.34 -12.34
CA LEU A 186 -9.83 16.78 -12.38
C LEU A 186 -9.10 16.51 -11.05
N PHE A 187 -9.69 16.94 -9.94
CA PHE A 187 -9.10 16.74 -8.62
C PHE A 187 -9.16 15.28 -8.15
N SER A 188 -10.18 14.51 -8.56
CA SER A 188 -10.20 13.06 -8.31
C SER A 188 -8.96 12.38 -8.89
N ILE A 189 -8.58 12.74 -10.12
CA ILE A 189 -7.40 12.17 -10.79
C ILE A 189 -6.10 12.72 -10.18
N ILE A 190 -6.03 14.02 -9.87
CA ILE A 190 -4.82 14.63 -9.28
C ILE A 190 -4.52 14.08 -7.89
N PHE A 191 -5.53 13.98 -7.02
CA PHE A 191 -5.32 13.52 -5.64
C PHE A 191 -4.97 12.03 -5.58
N ASN A 192 -5.59 11.22 -6.44
CA ASN A 192 -5.25 9.82 -6.58
C ASN A 192 -5.63 9.32 -7.98
N TYR A 193 -4.67 9.20 -8.89
CA TYR A 193 -4.98 8.82 -10.27
C TYR A 193 -5.58 7.40 -10.39
N TYR A 194 -5.26 6.52 -9.42
CA TYR A 194 -5.69 5.14 -9.43
C TYR A 194 -7.19 4.99 -9.14
N LEU A 195 -7.68 5.53 -8.02
CA LEU A 195 -9.11 5.55 -7.71
C LEU A 195 -9.85 6.65 -8.48
N GLY A 196 -9.17 7.72 -8.90
CA GLY A 196 -9.73 8.75 -9.78
C GLY A 196 -10.19 8.18 -11.13
N TYR A 197 -9.46 7.21 -11.68
CA TYR A 197 -9.92 6.42 -12.85
C TYR A 197 -11.22 5.67 -12.56
N MET A 198 -11.35 5.05 -11.38
CA MET A 198 -12.60 4.40 -10.97
C MET A 198 -13.75 5.41 -10.85
N LEU A 199 -13.49 6.63 -10.38
CA LEU A 199 -14.48 7.69 -10.34
C LEU A 199 -14.90 8.18 -11.74
N CYS A 200 -14.03 8.10 -12.73
CA CYS A 200 -14.41 8.37 -14.13
C CYS A 200 -15.44 7.35 -14.62
N ILE A 201 -15.22 6.05 -14.37
CA ILE A 201 -16.17 4.98 -14.71
C ILE A 201 -17.48 5.17 -13.95
N PHE A 202 -17.40 5.40 -12.63
CA PHE A 202 -18.58 5.71 -11.80
C PHE A 202 -19.37 6.88 -12.37
N SER A 203 -18.70 7.96 -12.80
CA SER A 203 -19.39 9.14 -13.33
C SER A 203 -20.22 8.80 -14.57
N LEU A 204 -19.77 7.86 -15.40
CA LEU A 204 -20.51 7.40 -16.58
C LEU A 204 -21.72 6.55 -16.15
N CYS A 205 -21.51 5.57 -15.27
CA CYS A 205 -22.61 4.75 -14.73
C CYS A 205 -23.69 5.61 -14.06
N PHE A 206 -23.26 6.60 -13.27
CA PHE A 206 -24.16 7.51 -12.57
C PHE A 206 -24.83 8.51 -13.52
N PHE A 207 -24.14 8.98 -14.56
CA PHE A 207 -24.73 9.81 -15.62
C PHE A 207 -25.87 9.06 -16.34
N ILE A 208 -25.65 7.79 -16.67
CA ILE A 208 -26.69 6.95 -17.28
C ILE A 208 -27.87 6.78 -16.31
N PHE A 209 -27.61 6.46 -15.04
CA PHE A 209 -28.66 6.30 -14.02
C PHE A 209 -29.53 7.57 -13.88
N ILE A 210 -28.90 8.73 -13.66
CA ILE A 210 -29.64 10.01 -13.54
C ILE A 210 -30.30 10.38 -14.86
N GLY A 211 -29.67 10.09 -16.01
CA GLY A 211 -30.25 10.33 -17.33
C GLY A 211 -31.51 9.49 -17.60
N LEU A 212 -31.55 8.25 -17.11
CA LEU A 212 -32.75 7.40 -17.18
C LEU A 212 -33.86 7.90 -16.26
N GLU A 213 -33.51 8.37 -15.06
CA GLU A 213 -34.44 8.94 -14.08
C GLU A 213 -35.08 10.26 -14.57
N ASP A 214 -34.26 11.18 -15.10
CA ASP A 214 -34.71 12.48 -15.61
C ASP A 214 -35.25 12.42 -17.06
N ASN A 215 -35.45 11.23 -17.62
CA ASN A 215 -35.88 11.01 -19.01
C ASN A 215 -35.01 11.73 -20.07
N LEU A 216 -33.72 11.92 -19.79
CA LEU A 216 -32.78 12.65 -20.64
C LEU A 216 -32.78 12.19 -22.09
N PHE A 217 -32.83 10.88 -22.33
CA PHE A 217 -32.76 10.32 -23.68
C PHE A 217 -33.96 10.67 -24.60
N HIS A 218 -35.05 11.17 -24.00
CA HIS A 218 -36.24 11.66 -24.70
C HIS A 218 -36.33 13.19 -24.76
N ARG A 219 -35.45 13.92 -24.06
CA ARG A 219 -35.42 15.39 -24.09
C ARG A 219 -34.81 15.90 -25.40
N GLN A 220 -35.28 17.06 -25.86
CA GLN A 220 -34.78 17.72 -27.08
C GLN A 220 -33.31 18.16 -26.94
N ASP A 221 -32.89 18.53 -25.73
CA ASP A 221 -31.55 19.02 -25.42
C ASP A 221 -30.53 17.91 -25.08
N LYS A 222 -30.89 16.64 -25.26
CA LYS A 222 -30.06 15.48 -24.89
C LYS A 222 -28.63 15.56 -25.44
N TRP A 223 -28.48 15.94 -26.70
CA TRP A 223 -27.17 16.04 -27.36
C TRP A 223 -26.33 17.17 -26.77
N LEU A 224 -26.95 18.28 -26.36
CA LEU A 224 -26.24 19.37 -25.69
C LEU A 224 -25.71 18.90 -24.32
N VAL A 225 -26.53 18.20 -23.54
CA VAL A 225 -26.14 17.67 -22.22
C VAL A 225 -25.04 16.62 -22.35
N ILE A 226 -25.21 15.63 -23.25
CA ILE A 226 -24.23 14.58 -23.51
C ILE A 226 -22.90 15.20 -23.98
N ARG A 227 -22.94 16.15 -24.91
CA ARG A 227 -21.75 16.85 -25.39
C ARG A 227 -21.05 17.62 -24.28
N ARG A 228 -21.80 18.36 -23.43
CA ARG A 228 -21.21 19.09 -22.29
C ARG A 228 -20.55 18.15 -21.30
N TYR A 229 -21.21 17.04 -20.98
CA TYR A 229 -20.64 15.99 -20.12
C TYR A 229 -19.33 15.47 -20.72
N LEU A 230 -19.36 14.96 -21.96
CA LEU A 230 -18.19 14.36 -22.63
C LEU A 230 -17.03 15.35 -22.78
N ILE A 231 -17.28 16.57 -23.26
CA ILE A 231 -16.24 17.60 -23.40
C ILE A 231 -15.63 17.91 -22.03
N SER A 232 -16.45 18.05 -20.99
CA SER A 232 -15.95 18.33 -19.64
C SER A 232 -15.13 17.18 -19.08
N SER A 233 -15.53 15.92 -19.31
CA SER A 233 -14.76 14.73 -18.92
C SER A 233 -13.41 14.69 -19.62
N VAL A 234 -13.39 14.90 -20.94
CA VAL A 234 -12.16 14.89 -21.75
C VAL A 234 -11.24 16.03 -21.35
N LEU A 235 -11.76 17.25 -21.20
CA LEU A 235 -10.96 18.39 -20.77
C LEU A 235 -10.40 18.18 -19.35
N ALA A 236 -11.17 17.61 -18.42
CA ALA A 236 -10.68 17.30 -17.08
C ALA A 236 -9.55 16.25 -17.12
N GLY A 237 -9.73 15.19 -17.92
CA GLY A 237 -8.69 14.18 -18.16
C GLY A 237 -7.43 14.77 -18.77
N LEU A 238 -7.55 15.59 -19.82
CA LEU A 238 -6.41 16.27 -20.45
C LEU A 238 -5.73 17.26 -19.49
N SER A 239 -6.49 17.96 -18.66
CA SER A 239 -5.93 18.90 -17.67
C SER A 239 -5.16 18.16 -16.58
N SER A 240 -5.57 16.93 -16.24
CA SER A 240 -4.82 16.07 -15.32
C SER A 240 -3.50 15.53 -15.88
N ALA A 241 -3.22 15.72 -17.18
CA ALA A 241 -1.99 15.28 -17.83
C ALA A 241 -0.72 15.88 -17.19
N VAL A 242 -0.82 17.04 -16.54
CA VAL A 242 0.27 17.64 -15.76
C VAL A 242 0.80 16.69 -14.67
N VAL A 243 -0.06 15.83 -14.11
CA VAL A 243 0.33 14.78 -13.17
C VAL A 243 0.47 13.43 -13.88
N LEU A 244 -0.45 13.08 -14.78
CA LEU A 244 -0.46 11.76 -15.40
C LEU A 244 0.75 11.51 -16.30
N LEU A 245 1.21 12.50 -17.08
CA LEU A 245 2.27 12.28 -18.06
C LEU A 245 3.63 12.02 -17.40
N PRO A 246 4.11 12.83 -16.43
CA PRO A 246 5.37 12.51 -15.73
C PRO A 246 5.27 11.20 -14.93
N THR A 247 4.09 10.93 -14.36
CA THR A 247 3.82 9.66 -13.66
C THR A 247 3.92 8.47 -14.60
N LEU A 248 3.30 8.54 -15.79
CA LEU A 248 3.34 7.49 -16.80
C LEU A 248 4.78 7.21 -17.24
N ILE A 249 5.56 8.25 -17.52
CA ILE A 249 6.98 8.13 -17.90
C ILE A 249 7.79 7.43 -16.79
N GLY A 250 7.53 7.76 -15.52
CA GLY A 250 8.18 7.09 -14.39
C GLY A 250 7.72 5.64 -14.21
N MET A 251 6.41 5.39 -14.32
CA MET A 251 5.80 4.07 -14.16
C MET A 251 6.20 3.08 -15.27
N LEU A 252 6.42 3.56 -16.50
CA LEU A 252 6.93 2.74 -17.62
C LEU A 252 8.34 2.19 -17.36
N LYS A 253 9.10 2.79 -16.44
CA LYS A 253 10.42 2.29 -16.01
C LYS A 253 10.33 1.22 -14.91
N THR A 254 9.13 0.83 -14.50
CA THR A 254 8.90 -0.18 -13.44
C THR A 254 8.55 -1.54 -14.03
N ALA A 255 8.80 -2.61 -13.27
CA ALA A 255 8.59 -3.99 -13.72
C ALA A 255 7.12 -4.45 -13.75
N LYS A 256 6.14 -3.55 -13.59
CA LYS A 256 4.70 -3.87 -13.60
C LYS A 256 4.14 -4.03 -15.02
N THR A 257 4.80 -4.80 -15.87
CA THR A 257 4.44 -4.99 -17.29
C THR A 257 4.04 -6.43 -17.64
N SER A 258 3.90 -7.33 -16.66
CA SER A 258 3.53 -8.73 -16.93
C SER A 258 2.05 -8.85 -17.34
N PHE A 259 1.80 -9.05 -18.63
CA PHE A 259 0.50 -9.46 -19.16
C PHE A 259 0.30 -10.95 -18.89
N ASN A 260 -0.67 -11.29 -18.05
CA ASN A 260 -1.12 -12.67 -17.88
C ASN A 260 -2.53 -12.81 -18.46
N ILE A 261 -2.68 -13.59 -19.53
CA ILE A 261 -3.95 -13.83 -20.22
C ILE A 261 -5.04 -14.39 -19.28
N LEU A 262 -4.67 -15.18 -18.28
CA LEU A 262 -5.61 -15.72 -17.29
C LEU A 262 -6.32 -14.62 -16.49
N ASN A 263 -5.70 -13.44 -16.33
CA ASN A 263 -6.30 -12.31 -15.63
C ASN A 263 -7.45 -11.64 -16.41
N TYR A 264 -7.65 -12.02 -17.67
CA TYR A 264 -8.69 -11.48 -18.55
C TYR A 264 -9.81 -12.49 -18.82
N LEU A 265 -9.62 -13.76 -18.45
CA LEU A 265 -10.65 -14.79 -18.60
C LEU A 265 -11.78 -14.56 -17.58
N PRO A 266 -13.06 -14.64 -17.99
CA PRO A 266 -14.17 -14.54 -17.07
C PRO A 266 -14.15 -15.69 -16.04
N SER A 267 -14.11 -15.35 -14.77
CA SER A 267 -14.29 -16.27 -13.65
C SER A 267 -14.97 -15.56 -12.49
N ALA A 268 -15.68 -16.31 -11.65
CA ALA A 268 -16.29 -15.79 -10.42
C ALA A 268 -15.21 -15.56 -9.37
N ARG A 269 -15.17 -14.35 -8.78
CA ARG A 269 -14.16 -13.99 -7.77
C ARG A 269 -14.57 -14.24 -6.32
N PHE A 270 -15.86 -14.41 -6.06
CA PHE A 270 -16.42 -14.69 -4.74
C PHE A 270 -17.74 -15.46 -4.91
N GLY A 271 -18.10 -16.28 -3.94
CA GLY A 271 -19.37 -16.98 -3.85
C GLY A 271 -20.34 -16.29 -2.90
N LEU A 272 -21.22 -17.09 -2.29
CA LEU A 272 -22.23 -16.62 -1.35
C LEU A 272 -21.64 -16.25 0.03
N GLU A 273 -20.41 -16.67 0.32
CA GLU A 273 -19.68 -16.27 1.52
C GLU A 273 -19.51 -14.74 1.59
N ALA A 274 -19.49 -14.05 0.45
CA ALA A 274 -19.48 -12.59 0.38
C ALA A 274 -20.71 -11.93 1.03
N LEU A 275 -21.78 -12.68 1.36
CA LEU A 275 -22.91 -12.14 2.10
C LEU A 275 -22.57 -11.84 3.57
N THR A 276 -21.50 -12.42 4.14
CA THR A 276 -21.05 -12.07 5.50
C THR A 276 -20.54 -10.63 5.58
N GLU A 277 -20.10 -10.06 4.46
CA GLU A 277 -19.69 -8.67 4.30
C GLU A 277 -20.82 -7.66 4.49
N LEU A 278 -22.08 -8.11 4.50
CA LEU A 278 -23.24 -7.28 4.82
C LEU A 278 -23.40 -7.07 6.34
N GLY A 279 -22.76 -7.92 7.15
CA GLY A 279 -22.77 -7.89 8.61
C GLY A 279 -21.46 -7.37 9.21
N ILE A 280 -21.42 -7.34 10.54
CA ILE A 280 -20.22 -7.00 11.31
C ILE A 280 -19.25 -8.18 11.22
N GLY A 281 -17.96 -7.91 11.06
CA GLY A 281 -16.92 -8.94 11.11
C GLY A 281 -16.84 -9.83 9.86
N GLY A 282 -17.34 -9.35 8.71
CA GLY A 282 -17.13 -10.01 7.41
C GLY A 282 -15.68 -9.93 6.91
N ASN A 283 -14.87 -9.03 7.49
CA ASN A 283 -13.45 -8.84 7.17
C ASN A 283 -12.61 -8.63 8.42
N SER A 284 -11.31 -8.94 8.29
CA SER A 284 -10.29 -8.68 9.32
C SER A 284 -8.99 -8.18 8.71
N PHE A 285 -8.14 -7.53 9.52
CA PHE A 285 -6.85 -7.03 9.05
C PHE A 285 -5.92 -8.15 8.52
N ASP A 286 -5.96 -9.35 9.12
CA ASP A 286 -5.25 -10.53 8.63
C ASP A 286 -5.63 -10.90 7.19
N GLN A 287 -6.90 -10.71 6.82
CA GLN A 287 -7.43 -11.03 5.49
C GLN A 287 -7.26 -9.90 4.48
N ARG A 288 -6.63 -8.76 4.82
CA ARG A 288 -6.50 -7.56 3.96
C ARG A 288 -5.96 -7.80 2.54
N LEU A 289 -5.17 -8.86 2.35
CA LEU A 289 -4.60 -9.19 1.04
C LEU A 289 -5.53 -10.06 0.19
N GLU A 290 -6.41 -10.85 0.81
CA GLU A 290 -7.32 -11.79 0.16
C GLU A 290 -8.61 -11.90 0.97
N HIS A 291 -9.68 -11.30 0.43
CA HIS A 291 -11.00 -11.32 1.05
C HIS A 291 -12.09 -11.01 0.01
N GLY A 292 -13.36 -11.18 0.40
CA GLY A 292 -14.53 -10.83 -0.40
C GLY A 292 -14.72 -9.30 -0.56
N PRO A 293 -15.73 -8.85 -1.31
CA PRO A 293 -15.96 -7.42 -1.49
C PRO A 293 -16.44 -6.79 -0.17
N SER A 294 -15.65 -5.90 0.44
CA SER A 294 -16.02 -5.20 1.68
C SER A 294 -17.18 -4.21 1.45
N VAL A 295 -18.42 -4.67 1.58
CA VAL A 295 -19.66 -3.92 1.23
C VAL A 295 -20.53 -3.52 2.42
N PHE A 296 -20.05 -3.70 3.65
CA PHE A 296 -20.78 -3.33 4.87
C PHE A 296 -21.35 -1.90 4.80
N MET A 297 -22.62 -1.75 5.19
CA MET A 297 -23.36 -0.49 5.11
C MET A 297 -24.29 -0.24 6.30
N THR A 298 -24.19 -1.02 7.39
CA THR A 298 -25.13 -1.11 8.54
C THR A 298 -26.47 -1.77 8.23
N SER A 299 -27.04 -2.40 9.26
CA SER A 299 -28.29 -3.15 9.18
C SER A 299 -29.47 -2.27 8.80
N THR A 300 -29.54 -1.04 9.32
CA THR A 300 -30.62 -0.10 8.99
C THR A 300 -30.63 0.24 7.49
N VAL A 301 -29.46 0.50 6.89
CA VAL A 301 -29.37 0.78 5.44
C VAL A 301 -29.70 -0.46 4.63
N LEU A 302 -29.23 -1.65 5.03
CA LEU A 302 -29.55 -2.91 4.37
C LEU A 302 -31.05 -3.17 4.34
N ILE A 303 -31.74 -3.01 5.48
CA ILE A 303 -33.20 -3.17 5.57
C ILE A 303 -33.90 -2.16 4.66
N LEU A 304 -33.51 -0.89 4.67
CA LEU A 304 -34.10 0.14 3.80
C LEU A 304 -33.85 -0.13 2.31
N LEU A 305 -32.66 -0.62 1.94
CA LEU A 305 -32.33 -1.04 0.58
C LEU A 305 -33.23 -2.18 0.10
N LEU A 306 -33.40 -3.23 0.92
CA LEU A 306 -34.29 -4.35 0.58
C LEU A 306 -35.76 -3.90 0.55
N SER A 307 -36.15 -3.02 1.48
CA SER A 307 -37.51 -2.45 1.54
C SER A 307 -37.84 -1.64 0.29
N TYR A 308 -36.88 -0.93 -0.30
CA TYR A 308 -37.04 -0.20 -1.56
C TYR A 308 -37.57 -1.10 -2.69
N TYR A 309 -37.05 -2.32 -2.81
CA TYR A 309 -37.44 -3.26 -3.86
C TYR A 309 -38.78 -3.94 -3.56
N LEU A 310 -39.06 -4.21 -2.29
CA LEU A 310 -40.29 -4.87 -1.84
C LEU A 310 -41.51 -3.92 -1.75
N SER A 311 -41.28 -2.62 -1.60
CA SER A 311 -42.32 -1.61 -1.41
C SER A 311 -43.16 -1.35 -2.67
N SER A 312 -44.46 -1.15 -2.50
CA SER A 312 -45.35 -0.70 -3.57
C SER A 312 -45.27 0.81 -3.86
N ARG A 313 -44.73 1.59 -2.91
CA ARG A 313 -44.63 3.06 -2.99
C ARG A 313 -43.54 3.55 -3.94
N VAL A 314 -42.59 2.67 -4.28
CA VAL A 314 -41.50 2.97 -5.20
C VAL A 314 -41.90 2.53 -6.60
N ASN A 315 -41.79 3.43 -7.57
CA ASN A 315 -42.10 3.15 -8.96
C ASN A 315 -41.22 2.01 -9.51
N ASN A 316 -41.82 1.06 -10.23
CA ASN A 316 -41.11 -0.06 -10.85
C ASN A 316 -40.00 0.40 -11.80
N ARG A 317 -40.18 1.54 -12.50
CA ARG A 317 -39.14 2.10 -13.35
C ARG A 317 -37.89 2.51 -12.56
N ASP A 318 -38.07 3.12 -11.39
CA ASP A 318 -36.96 3.50 -10.52
C ASP A 318 -36.26 2.28 -9.93
N LYS A 319 -37.01 1.21 -9.66
CA LYS A 319 -36.44 -0.09 -9.25
C LYS A 319 -35.62 -0.72 -10.37
N GLN A 320 -36.11 -0.72 -11.60
CA GLN A 320 -35.36 -1.26 -12.75
C GLN A 320 -34.06 -0.49 -12.99
N ASN A 321 -34.13 0.86 -12.95
CA ASN A 321 -32.95 1.71 -13.07
C ASN A 321 -31.92 1.44 -11.97
N SER A 322 -32.37 1.23 -10.73
CA SER A 322 -31.46 0.95 -9.60
C SER A 322 -30.89 -0.47 -9.66
N VAL A 323 -31.67 -1.47 -10.09
CA VAL A 323 -31.17 -2.82 -10.37
C VAL A 323 -30.10 -2.79 -11.46
N PHE A 324 -30.30 -2.01 -12.52
CA PHE A 324 -29.31 -1.85 -13.57
C PHE A 324 -27.98 -1.27 -13.04
N LEU A 325 -28.04 -0.20 -12.25
CA LEU A 325 -26.86 0.41 -11.64
C LEU A 325 -26.13 -0.57 -10.70
N LEU A 326 -26.85 -1.15 -9.73
CA LEU A 326 -26.26 -2.09 -8.77
C LEU A 326 -25.77 -3.37 -9.45
N GLY A 327 -26.50 -3.85 -10.47
CA GLY A 327 -26.14 -5.02 -11.25
C GLY A 327 -24.82 -4.83 -11.99
N ILE A 328 -24.62 -3.70 -12.68
CA ILE A 328 -23.33 -3.38 -13.33
C ILE A 328 -22.20 -3.36 -12.30
N LEU A 329 -22.40 -2.67 -11.17
CA LEU A 329 -21.36 -2.56 -10.15
C LEU A 329 -21.02 -3.92 -9.54
N LEU A 330 -22.03 -4.73 -9.19
CA LEU A 330 -21.86 -6.06 -8.62
C LEU A 330 -21.21 -7.03 -9.59
N ILE A 331 -21.72 -7.13 -10.83
CA ILE A 331 -21.14 -7.98 -11.89
C ILE A 331 -19.70 -7.58 -12.16
N SER A 332 -19.40 -6.28 -12.10
CA SER A 332 -18.04 -5.80 -12.34
C SER A 332 -17.04 -6.19 -11.25
N MET A 333 -17.49 -6.40 -10.02
CA MET A 333 -16.67 -6.98 -8.95
C MET A 333 -16.62 -8.51 -9.08
N PHE A 334 -17.74 -9.14 -9.41
CA PHE A 334 -17.89 -10.59 -9.45
C PHE A 334 -17.08 -11.25 -10.57
N VAL A 335 -17.07 -10.68 -11.77
CA VAL A 335 -16.38 -11.24 -12.94
C VAL A 335 -14.95 -10.71 -13.02
N THR A 336 -13.97 -11.61 -13.04
CA THR A 336 -12.54 -11.28 -13.09
C THR A 336 -12.17 -10.28 -14.18
N THR A 337 -12.68 -10.47 -15.41
CA THR A 337 -12.42 -9.56 -16.54
C THR A 337 -12.80 -8.12 -16.24
N PHE A 338 -14.02 -7.89 -15.74
CA PHE A 338 -14.50 -6.55 -15.44
C PHE A 338 -13.77 -5.97 -14.22
N ASN A 339 -13.48 -6.78 -13.21
CA ASN A 339 -12.71 -6.33 -12.06
C ASN A 339 -11.30 -5.86 -12.51
N THR A 340 -10.64 -6.62 -13.39
CA THR A 340 -9.37 -6.23 -14.01
C THR A 340 -9.49 -4.90 -14.77
N MET A 341 -10.59 -4.63 -15.47
CA MET A 341 -10.83 -3.33 -16.14
C MET A 341 -10.91 -2.15 -15.16
N TRP A 342 -11.56 -2.33 -14.01
CA TRP A 342 -11.59 -1.31 -12.95
C TRP A 342 -10.19 -1.02 -12.38
N HIS A 343 -9.29 -1.99 -12.44
CA HIS A 343 -7.91 -1.88 -11.99
C HIS A 343 -6.91 -1.54 -13.12
N MET A 344 -7.33 -0.74 -14.11
CA MET A 344 -6.51 -0.33 -15.27
C MET A 344 -5.91 -1.51 -16.04
N PHE A 345 -6.70 -2.57 -16.23
CA PHE A 345 -6.30 -3.80 -16.91
C PHE A 345 -5.17 -4.57 -16.21
N GLN A 346 -4.96 -4.34 -14.92
CA GLN A 346 -4.02 -5.11 -14.10
C GLN A 346 -4.74 -5.76 -12.92
N ASN A 347 -4.66 -7.10 -12.82
CA ASN A 347 -5.26 -7.81 -11.69
C ASN A 347 -4.57 -7.34 -10.38
N PRO A 348 -5.34 -6.89 -9.38
CA PRO A 348 -4.79 -6.36 -8.14
C PRO A 348 -3.99 -7.41 -7.37
N ALA A 349 -2.76 -7.07 -7.00
CA ALA A 349 -1.94 -7.85 -6.06
C ALA A 349 -2.21 -7.34 -4.63
N GLY A 350 -3.17 -7.96 -3.95
CA GLY A 350 -3.67 -7.54 -2.64
C GLY A 350 -4.69 -6.41 -2.71
N PHE A 351 -5.46 -6.25 -1.62
CA PHE A 351 -6.55 -5.27 -1.47
C PHE A 351 -7.55 -5.37 -2.64
N PRO A 352 -8.25 -6.51 -2.79
CA PRO A 352 -9.18 -6.73 -3.88
C PRO A 352 -10.43 -5.82 -3.76
N PHE A 353 -11.20 -5.74 -4.86
CA PHE A 353 -12.51 -5.07 -4.91
C PHE A 353 -12.48 -3.60 -4.46
N ARG A 354 -11.47 -2.83 -4.88
CA ARG A 354 -11.36 -1.41 -4.49
C ARG A 354 -12.51 -0.54 -4.96
N ASN A 355 -13.34 -1.00 -5.90
CA ASN A 355 -14.57 -0.34 -6.33
C ASN A 355 -15.78 -0.62 -5.40
N SER A 356 -15.63 -1.38 -4.30
CA SER A 356 -16.72 -1.69 -3.36
C SER A 356 -17.34 -0.44 -2.72
N PHE A 357 -16.55 0.62 -2.47
CA PHE A 357 -17.08 1.87 -1.92
C PHE A 357 -18.09 2.57 -2.86
N ILE A 358 -17.95 2.40 -4.17
CA ILE A 358 -18.89 2.91 -5.18
C ILE A 358 -20.22 2.15 -5.06
N PHE A 359 -20.14 0.83 -4.89
CA PHE A 359 -21.30 -0.01 -4.65
C PHE A 359 -22.00 0.37 -3.33
N SER A 360 -21.24 0.51 -2.23
CA SER A 360 -21.78 0.95 -0.94
C SER A 360 -22.45 2.33 -1.04
N PHE A 361 -21.84 3.29 -1.76
CA PHE A 361 -22.47 4.59 -2.01
C PHE A 361 -23.83 4.46 -2.71
N ALA A 362 -23.89 3.66 -3.79
CA ALA A 362 -25.13 3.47 -4.55
C ALA A 362 -26.22 2.81 -3.69
N CYS A 363 -25.86 1.81 -2.89
CA CYS A 363 -26.78 1.15 -1.94
C CYS A 363 -27.31 2.12 -0.88
N ILE A 364 -26.43 2.91 -0.25
CA ILE A 364 -26.80 3.93 0.75
C ILE A 364 -27.71 4.99 0.14
N PHE A 365 -27.40 5.43 -1.08
CA PHE A 365 -28.23 6.38 -1.83
C PHE A 365 -29.64 5.84 -2.10
N ILE A 366 -29.76 4.59 -2.58
CA ILE A 366 -31.06 3.94 -2.83
C ILE A 366 -31.83 3.73 -1.52
N ALA A 367 -31.15 3.36 -0.43
CA ALA A 367 -31.77 3.27 0.89
C ALA A 367 -32.36 4.61 1.35
N ARG A 368 -31.69 5.74 1.07
CA ARG A 368 -32.24 7.08 1.34
C ARG A 368 -33.43 7.42 0.43
N LYS A 369 -33.47 6.93 -0.82
CA LYS A 369 -34.68 7.04 -1.66
C LYS A 369 -35.86 6.28 -1.04
N ALA A 370 -35.62 5.09 -0.49
CA ALA A 370 -36.65 4.33 0.24
C ALA A 370 -37.25 5.13 1.41
N TRP A 371 -36.38 5.79 2.18
CA TRP A 371 -36.82 6.69 3.24
C TRP A 371 -37.69 7.84 2.69
N GLN A 372 -37.26 8.49 1.59
CA GLN A 372 -38.00 9.61 1.00
C GLN A 372 -39.39 9.22 0.52
N SER A 373 -39.52 8.03 -0.09
CA SER A 373 -40.81 7.51 -0.57
C SER A 373 -41.74 7.05 0.56
N GLY A 374 -41.33 7.20 1.83
CA GLY A 374 -42.12 6.84 2.99
C GLY A 374 -42.28 5.32 3.15
N VAL A 375 -41.33 4.52 2.65
CA VAL A 375 -41.35 3.05 2.79
C VAL A 375 -41.31 2.61 4.25
N VAL A 376 -40.72 3.43 5.13
CA VAL A 376 -40.72 3.22 6.59
C VAL A 376 -42.13 3.17 7.20
N ASN A 377 -43.16 3.62 6.47
CA ASN A 377 -44.55 3.54 6.90
C ASN A 377 -45.24 2.23 6.52
N GLU A 378 -44.62 1.37 5.69
CA GLU A 378 -45.14 0.06 5.29
C GLU A 378 -44.58 -1.04 6.21
N LEU A 379 -45.21 -1.25 7.37
CA LEU A 379 -44.75 -2.20 8.39
C LEU A 379 -44.50 -3.60 7.83
N GLY A 380 -45.41 -4.13 7.00
CA GLY A 380 -45.26 -5.45 6.38
C GLY A 380 -44.05 -5.56 5.44
N VAL A 381 -43.65 -4.46 4.79
CA VAL A 381 -42.46 -4.40 3.93
C VAL A 381 -41.20 -4.41 4.77
N ILE A 382 -41.14 -3.60 5.84
CA ILE A 382 -40.01 -3.56 6.76
C ILE A 382 -39.79 -4.94 7.42
N THR A 383 -40.85 -5.62 7.86
CA THR A 383 -40.75 -6.97 8.44
C THR A 383 -40.18 -7.96 7.42
N LYS A 384 -40.70 -7.99 6.19
CA LYS A 384 -40.18 -8.86 5.12
C LYS A 384 -38.72 -8.56 4.82
N ALA A 385 -38.35 -7.29 4.68
CA ALA A 385 -36.98 -6.86 4.42
C ALA A 385 -36.02 -7.26 5.57
N THR A 386 -36.48 -7.17 6.82
CA THR A 386 -35.71 -7.59 8.00
C THR A 386 -35.47 -9.10 7.99
N CYS A 387 -36.49 -9.91 7.66
CA CYS A 387 -36.35 -11.36 7.51
C CYS A 387 -35.38 -11.71 6.36
N VAL A 388 -35.50 -11.04 5.21
CA VAL A 388 -34.60 -11.26 4.07
C VAL A 388 -33.16 -10.91 4.43
N ALA A 389 -32.92 -9.79 5.13
CA ALA A 389 -31.59 -9.41 5.61
C ALA A 389 -31.00 -10.50 6.53
N GLY A 390 -31.79 -11.00 7.49
CA GLY A 390 -31.38 -12.11 8.36
C GLY A 390 -31.06 -13.38 7.58
N ILE A 391 -31.89 -13.76 6.59
CA ILE A 391 -31.65 -14.92 5.74
C ILE A 391 -30.35 -14.78 4.94
N LEU A 392 -30.07 -13.59 4.37
CA LEU A 392 -28.84 -13.35 3.61
C LEU A 392 -27.59 -13.53 4.49
N ILE A 393 -27.59 -12.99 5.72
CA ILE A 393 -26.50 -13.20 6.68
C ILE A 393 -26.36 -14.69 7.04
N CYS A 394 -27.47 -15.37 7.34
CA CYS A 394 -27.43 -16.81 7.62
C CYS A 394 -26.86 -17.63 6.46
N LEU A 395 -27.22 -17.30 5.21
CA LEU A 395 -26.67 -17.95 4.02
C LEU A 395 -25.18 -17.67 3.85
N GLY A 396 -24.74 -16.44 4.09
CA GLY A 396 -23.32 -16.09 4.07
C GLY A 396 -22.51 -16.93 5.07
N TYR A 397 -22.91 -16.93 6.35
CA TYR A 397 -22.21 -17.69 7.38
C TYR A 397 -22.31 -19.21 7.17
N LEU A 398 -23.44 -19.71 6.68
CA LEU A 398 -23.60 -21.13 6.34
C LEU A 398 -22.62 -21.54 5.23
N THR A 399 -22.47 -20.71 4.19
CA THR A 399 -21.57 -21.00 3.08
C THR A 399 -20.11 -20.85 3.49
N GLU A 400 -19.76 -19.83 4.27
CA GLU A 400 -18.43 -19.67 4.85
C GLU A 400 -18.04 -20.86 5.76
N TRP A 401 -19.02 -21.44 6.48
CA TRP A 401 -18.80 -22.62 7.33
C TRP A 401 -18.70 -23.93 6.53
N LEU A 402 -19.50 -24.11 5.47
CA LEU A 402 -19.54 -25.34 4.66
C LEU A 402 -18.41 -25.41 3.64
N LEU A 403 -18.07 -24.30 2.98
CA LEU A 403 -17.18 -24.28 1.83
C LEU A 403 -15.78 -24.84 2.14
N PRO A 404 -15.10 -24.48 3.24
CA PRO A 404 -13.80 -25.06 3.57
C PRO A 404 -13.86 -26.58 3.78
N LYS A 405 -14.93 -27.09 4.39
CA LYS A 405 -15.12 -28.53 4.63
C LYS A 405 -15.32 -29.31 3.34
N VAL A 406 -16.07 -28.74 2.40
CA VAL A 406 -16.27 -29.33 1.07
C VAL A 406 -14.96 -29.33 0.29
N ILE A 407 -14.20 -28.24 0.33
CA ILE A 407 -12.89 -28.13 -0.34
C ILE A 407 -11.91 -29.17 0.23
N GLU A 408 -11.86 -29.31 1.55
CA GLU A 408 -11.01 -30.30 2.24
C GLU A 408 -11.42 -31.73 1.87
N GLN A 409 -12.73 -32.03 1.81
CA GLN A 409 -13.23 -33.35 1.36
C GLN A 409 -12.89 -33.65 -0.10
N LEU A 410 -12.76 -32.64 -0.96
CA LEU A 410 -12.35 -32.78 -2.35
C LEU A 410 -10.82 -32.93 -2.52
N GLY A 411 -10.06 -32.95 -1.43
CA GLY A 411 -8.61 -33.16 -1.43
C GLY A 411 -7.80 -31.91 -1.81
N PHE A 412 -8.41 -30.72 -1.75
CA PHE A 412 -7.72 -29.45 -1.93
C PHE A 412 -7.37 -28.81 -0.59
N ASP A 413 -6.24 -28.11 -0.52
CA ASP A 413 -5.89 -27.31 0.66
C ASP A 413 -6.94 -26.20 0.84
N SER A 414 -7.70 -26.24 1.94
CA SER A 414 -8.67 -25.21 2.27
C SER A 414 -7.99 -24.05 3.02
N ILE A 415 -8.26 -22.83 2.57
CA ILE A 415 -7.87 -21.63 3.31
C ILE A 415 -8.86 -21.51 4.48
N SER A 416 -8.35 -21.59 5.71
CA SER A 416 -9.18 -21.45 6.91
C SER A 416 -9.65 -20.00 7.05
N LEU A 417 -10.85 -19.72 6.54
CA LEU A 417 -11.59 -18.52 6.89
C LEU A 417 -11.93 -18.61 8.39
N LYS A 418 -11.29 -17.76 9.21
CA LYS A 418 -11.57 -17.67 10.63
C LYS A 418 -12.93 -16.99 10.81
N TYR A 419 -14.01 -17.77 10.87
CA TYR A 419 -15.33 -17.25 11.19
C TYR A 419 -15.48 -17.09 12.71
N SER A 420 -16.03 -15.95 13.14
CA SER A 420 -16.41 -15.72 14.54
C SER A 420 -17.92 -15.83 14.68
N ILE A 421 -18.38 -16.88 15.39
CA ILE A 421 -19.80 -17.06 15.71
C ILE A 421 -20.37 -15.88 16.53
N GLY A 422 -19.51 -15.16 17.27
CA GLY A 422 -19.90 -13.97 18.01
C GLY A 422 -20.37 -12.84 17.09
N TYR A 423 -19.68 -12.61 15.97
CA TYR A 423 -20.07 -11.57 15.00
C TYR A 423 -21.32 -11.95 14.21
N PHE A 424 -21.57 -13.24 13.99
CA PHE A 424 -22.84 -13.71 13.44
C PHE A 424 -24.03 -13.31 14.32
N TRP A 425 -24.00 -13.65 15.61
CA TRP A 425 -25.08 -13.31 16.53
C TRP A 425 -25.22 -11.80 16.73
N LEU A 426 -24.11 -11.07 16.77
CA LEU A 426 -24.11 -9.62 16.86
C LEU A 426 -24.78 -8.98 15.63
N SER A 427 -24.45 -9.45 14.42
CA SER A 427 -25.05 -8.97 13.18
C SER A 427 -26.55 -9.25 13.15
N LEU A 428 -26.98 -10.46 13.54
CA LEU A 428 -28.39 -10.81 13.60
C LEU A 428 -29.16 -9.96 14.63
N ALA A 429 -28.56 -9.70 15.80
CA ALA A 429 -29.14 -8.82 16.81
C ALA A 429 -29.30 -7.38 16.27
N CYS A 430 -28.29 -6.85 15.57
CA CYS A 430 -28.37 -5.51 14.96
C CYS A 430 -29.44 -5.41 13.87
N ILE A 431 -29.63 -6.46 13.06
CA ILE A 431 -30.71 -6.54 12.07
C ILE A 431 -32.08 -6.51 12.75
N ILE A 432 -32.29 -7.38 13.75
CA ILE A 432 -33.57 -7.47 14.47
C ILE A 432 -33.89 -6.15 15.16
N LEU A 433 -32.94 -5.57 15.90
CA LEU A 433 -33.13 -4.32 16.62
C LEU A 433 -33.36 -3.13 15.67
N SER A 434 -32.69 -3.10 14.51
CA SER A 434 -32.89 -2.06 13.49
C SER A 434 -34.29 -2.17 12.88
N GLY A 435 -34.71 -3.40 12.55
CA GLY A 435 -36.05 -3.68 12.03
C GLY A 435 -37.14 -3.29 13.02
N LEU A 436 -37.00 -3.68 14.30
CA LEU A 436 -37.94 -3.30 15.37
C LEU A 436 -38.00 -1.78 15.55
N SER A 437 -36.85 -1.10 15.54
CA SER A 437 -36.78 0.36 15.68
C SER A 437 -37.45 1.07 14.50
N LEU A 438 -37.28 0.59 13.27
CA LEU A 438 -37.98 1.10 12.09
C LEU A 438 -39.50 0.89 12.17
N LEU A 439 -39.96 -0.27 12.67
CA LEU A 439 -41.39 -0.55 12.85
C LEU A 439 -42.04 0.36 13.90
N LEU A 440 -41.33 0.63 14.99
CA LEU A 440 -41.82 1.44 16.11
C LEU A 440 -41.67 2.96 15.87
N LEU A 441 -40.94 3.36 14.83
CA LEU A 441 -40.73 4.76 14.46
C LEU A 441 -42.04 5.53 14.22
N ASN A 442 -43.03 4.87 13.62
CA ASN A 442 -44.34 5.46 13.37
C ASN A 442 -45.16 5.68 14.64
N ARG A 443 -44.87 4.92 15.70
CA ARG A 443 -45.53 5.06 17.01
C ARG A 443 -44.83 6.11 17.87
N ASN A 444 -43.50 6.15 17.85
CA ASN A 444 -42.73 7.10 18.64
C ASN A 444 -41.48 7.55 17.88
N LYS A 445 -41.35 8.87 17.67
CA LYS A 445 -40.20 9.45 16.97
C LYS A 445 -38.87 9.28 17.72
N ASN A 446 -38.89 8.96 19.01
CA ASN A 446 -37.68 8.67 19.79
C ASN A 446 -36.90 7.47 19.25
N PHE A 447 -37.55 6.55 18.51
CA PHE A 447 -36.85 5.45 17.84
C PHE A 447 -35.89 5.93 16.75
N LEU A 448 -36.00 7.18 16.27
CA LEU A 448 -35.00 7.76 15.38
C LEU A 448 -33.63 7.90 16.09
N LEU A 449 -33.63 8.32 17.37
CA LEU A 449 -32.41 8.40 18.17
C LEU A 449 -31.81 7.01 18.39
N ILE A 450 -32.65 6.00 18.63
CA ILE A 450 -32.21 4.61 18.77
C ILE A 450 -31.54 4.13 17.48
N LEU A 451 -32.13 4.41 16.31
CA LEU A 451 -31.49 4.09 15.01
C LEU A 451 -30.14 4.79 14.83
N PHE A 452 -30.00 6.04 15.27
CA PHE A 452 -28.72 6.74 15.27
C PHE A 452 -27.66 6.06 16.16
N LEU A 453 -28.05 5.69 17.37
CA LEU A 453 -27.17 4.99 18.31
C LEU A 453 -26.79 3.61 17.77
N MET A 454 -27.74 2.89 17.17
CA MET A 454 -27.51 1.61 16.53
C MET A 454 -26.53 1.69 15.37
N ILE A 455 -26.74 2.61 14.42
CA ILE A 455 -25.82 2.81 13.30
C ILE A 455 -24.42 3.15 13.82
N SER A 456 -24.32 4.03 14.82
CA SER A 456 -23.05 4.40 15.44
C SER A 456 -22.38 3.19 16.11
N PHE A 457 -23.13 2.38 16.84
CA PHE A 457 -22.64 1.14 17.45
C PHE A 457 -22.17 0.14 16.40
N GLU A 458 -22.95 -0.10 15.35
CA GLU A 458 -22.61 -1.04 14.28
C GLU A 458 -21.33 -0.66 13.55
N VAL A 459 -21.14 0.63 13.23
CA VAL A 459 -19.90 1.08 12.57
C VAL A 459 -18.71 0.97 13.52
N ILE A 460 -18.86 1.29 14.81
CA ILE A 460 -17.79 1.12 15.81
C ILE A 460 -17.43 -0.37 15.95
N ALA A 461 -18.43 -1.24 16.05
CA ALA A 461 -18.25 -2.68 16.19
C ALA A 461 -17.55 -3.28 14.96
N ASN A 462 -17.94 -2.87 13.74
CA ASN A 462 -17.31 -3.34 12.50
C ASN A 462 -15.87 -2.84 12.35
N PHE A 463 -15.60 -1.58 12.69
CA PHE A 463 -14.24 -1.04 12.64
C PHE A 463 -13.33 -1.76 13.65
N ASN A 464 -13.82 -1.96 14.88
CA ASN A 464 -13.11 -2.71 15.90
C ASN A 464 -12.91 -4.17 15.51
N SER A 465 -13.87 -4.82 14.84
CA SER A 465 -13.69 -6.20 14.38
C SER A 465 -12.58 -6.33 13.34
N VAL A 466 -12.47 -5.36 12.44
CA VAL A 466 -11.36 -5.34 11.46
C VAL A 466 -10.02 -5.12 12.16
N MET A 467 -9.96 -4.15 13.08
CA MET A 467 -8.75 -3.80 13.82
C MET A 467 -8.34 -4.82 14.87
N ALA A 468 -9.22 -5.74 15.28
CA ALA A 468 -8.93 -6.72 16.32
C ALA A 468 -7.78 -7.68 15.98
N THR A 469 -7.48 -7.86 14.69
CA THR A 469 -6.33 -8.66 14.22
C THR A 469 -5.18 -7.80 13.72
N ALA A 470 -5.25 -6.47 13.87
CA ALA A 470 -4.15 -5.57 13.58
C ALA A 470 -3.25 -5.44 14.80
N ASP A 471 -1.96 -5.67 14.62
CA ASP A 471 -0.98 -5.26 15.61
C ASP A 471 -0.68 -3.76 15.45
N PHE A 472 -0.35 -3.08 16.54
CA PHE A 472 -0.04 -1.65 16.53
C PHE A 472 1.39 -1.39 17.02
N GLY A 473 1.96 -0.29 16.53
CA GLY A 473 3.24 0.20 17.04
C GLY A 473 3.08 1.06 18.28
N ASN A 474 4.20 1.48 18.85
CA ASN A 474 4.22 2.35 20.02
C ASN A 474 4.75 3.74 19.68
N GLN A 475 3.94 4.77 19.91
CA GLN A 475 4.28 6.15 19.53
C GLN A 475 5.46 6.72 20.32
N ALA A 476 5.48 6.52 21.64
CA ALA A 476 6.55 7.05 22.49
C ALA A 476 7.91 6.41 22.16
N ILE A 477 7.93 5.09 21.88
CA ILE A 477 9.15 4.40 21.44
C ILE A 477 9.57 4.92 20.06
N TYR A 478 8.63 5.10 19.14
CA TYR A 478 8.91 5.65 17.81
C TYR A 478 9.57 7.02 17.90
N GLU A 479 8.99 7.96 18.66
CA GLU A 479 9.50 9.32 18.80
C GLU A 479 10.93 9.35 19.37
N ASN A 480 11.15 8.60 20.46
CA ASN A 480 12.46 8.55 21.10
C ASN A 480 13.52 7.92 20.18
N GLU A 481 13.21 6.78 19.55
CA GLU A 481 14.18 6.13 18.65
C GLU A 481 14.40 6.95 17.37
N PHE A 482 13.38 7.66 16.87
CA PHE A 482 13.51 8.58 15.75
C PHE A 482 14.49 9.71 16.07
N ASP A 483 14.35 10.38 17.21
CA ASP A 483 15.23 11.48 17.59
C ASP A 483 16.68 11.03 17.79
N ARG A 484 16.87 9.85 18.43
CA ARG A 484 18.21 9.26 18.62
C ARG A 484 18.87 8.89 17.31
N GLU A 485 18.14 8.22 16.42
CA GLU A 485 18.66 7.80 15.11
C GLU A 485 18.92 9.00 14.20
N ASN A 486 18.00 9.97 14.16
CA ASN A 486 18.15 11.20 13.39
C ASN A 486 19.37 12.02 13.83
N THR A 487 19.65 12.09 15.14
CA THR A 487 20.82 12.80 15.67
C THR A 487 22.12 12.17 15.16
N ILE A 488 22.26 10.85 15.30
CA ILE A 488 23.46 10.12 14.82
C ILE A 488 23.60 10.22 13.30
N LEU A 489 22.50 10.03 12.55
CA LEU A 489 22.56 10.08 11.09
C LEU A 489 22.87 11.47 10.56
N LYS A 490 22.41 12.53 11.24
CA LYS A 490 22.79 13.90 10.91
C LYS A 490 24.29 14.13 11.15
N GLU A 491 24.82 13.71 12.30
CA GLU A 491 26.26 13.80 12.61
C GLU A 491 27.11 13.05 11.57
N VAL A 492 26.71 11.84 11.19
CA VAL A 492 27.38 11.05 10.15
C VAL A 492 27.28 11.73 8.79
N LYS A 493 26.12 12.29 8.44
CA LYS A 493 25.92 13.02 7.18
C LYS A 493 26.77 14.28 7.12
N ASP A 494 26.87 15.03 8.21
CA ASP A 494 27.66 16.27 8.27
C ASP A 494 29.18 15.99 8.15
N ARG A 495 29.63 14.80 8.56
CA ARG A 495 31.01 14.30 8.35
C ARG A 495 31.24 13.69 6.96
N SER A 496 30.18 13.43 6.21
CA SER A 496 30.25 12.77 4.90
C SER A 496 30.55 13.77 3.78
N ASN A 497 31.37 13.35 2.81
CA ASN A 497 31.52 14.10 1.57
C ASN A 497 30.26 13.97 0.68
N LEU A 498 30.08 14.92 -0.22
CA LEU A 498 28.99 14.87 -1.21
C LEU A 498 29.06 13.57 -2.01
N GLY A 499 27.91 12.90 -2.16
CA GLY A 499 27.79 11.64 -2.89
C GLY A 499 28.10 10.39 -2.08
N HIS A 500 28.70 10.50 -0.88
CA HIS A 500 28.80 9.36 0.02
C HIS A 500 27.41 8.86 0.43
N ARG A 501 27.31 7.54 0.56
CA ARG A 501 26.11 6.83 1.00
C ARG A 501 26.30 6.28 2.40
N ILE A 502 25.20 6.33 3.15
CA ILE A 502 25.09 5.89 4.53
C ILE A 502 24.07 4.76 4.55
N ILE A 503 24.46 3.63 5.13
CA ILE A 503 23.60 2.45 5.22
C ILE A 503 23.12 2.27 6.65
N VAL A 504 21.81 2.32 6.84
CA VAL A 504 21.17 1.83 8.06
C VAL A 504 20.99 0.32 7.91
N SER A 505 21.78 -0.46 8.64
CA SER A 505 21.73 -1.94 8.56
C SER A 505 20.88 -2.57 9.65
N LYS A 506 20.60 -1.82 10.72
CA LYS A 506 19.62 -2.15 11.75
C LYS A 506 19.18 -0.87 12.46
N SER A 507 17.96 -0.43 12.18
CA SER A 507 17.37 0.76 12.79
C SER A 507 16.88 0.50 14.22
N GLY A 508 16.93 1.54 15.07
CA GLY A 508 16.32 1.50 16.39
C GLY A 508 14.80 1.58 16.38
N LEU A 509 14.22 2.12 15.31
CA LEU A 509 12.79 2.15 15.09
C LEU A 509 12.15 0.76 15.12
N ASN A 510 12.91 -0.31 14.82
CA ASN A 510 12.45 -1.70 14.94
C ASN A 510 11.71 -2.02 16.25
N LYS A 511 12.05 -1.35 17.36
CA LYS A 511 11.40 -1.55 18.66
C LYS A 511 9.97 -0.99 18.73
N ALA A 512 9.66 -0.01 17.88
CA ALA A 512 8.36 0.63 17.82
C ALA A 512 7.39 -0.11 16.90
N PHE A 513 7.88 -0.95 15.99
CA PHE A 513 7.04 -1.69 15.05
C PHE A 513 6.56 -3.01 15.67
N PRO A 514 5.30 -3.40 15.44
CA PRO A 514 4.79 -4.69 15.90
C PRO A 514 5.38 -5.85 15.10
N GLU A 515 5.57 -5.63 13.80
CA GLU A 515 6.18 -6.59 12.88
C GLU A 515 7.63 -6.21 12.57
N LYS A 516 8.34 -7.13 11.89
CA LYS A 516 9.72 -6.93 11.48
C LYS A 516 9.89 -5.75 10.51
N TYR A 517 10.51 -4.67 10.99
CA TYR A 517 10.84 -3.50 10.19
C TYR A 517 12.20 -3.63 9.48
N ASN A 518 12.17 -3.92 8.19
CA ASN A 518 13.39 -4.16 7.40
C ASN A 518 14.11 -2.87 6.93
N ASN A 519 13.70 -1.70 7.44
CA ASN A 519 14.37 -0.42 7.24
C ASN A 519 14.71 -0.06 5.78
N TYR A 520 13.84 -0.45 4.84
CA TYR A 520 14.05 -0.25 3.40
C TYR A 520 14.06 1.23 3.02
N ASN A 521 13.27 2.05 3.72
CA ASN A 521 13.00 3.43 3.36
C ASN A 521 13.66 4.46 4.28
N ASP A 522 14.45 4.03 5.28
CA ASP A 522 15.12 4.90 6.27
C ASP A 522 15.97 5.98 5.61
N SER A 523 16.53 5.67 4.45
CA SER A 523 17.29 6.63 3.65
C SER A 523 16.45 7.88 3.34
N ILE A 524 15.21 7.70 2.90
CA ILE A 524 14.25 8.78 2.65
C ILE A 524 13.81 9.40 3.98
N LEU A 525 13.51 8.57 4.99
CA LEU A 525 13.02 9.01 6.29
C LEU A 525 13.96 10.03 6.94
N PHE A 526 15.25 9.71 6.99
CA PHE A 526 16.29 10.51 7.64
C PHE A 526 17.07 11.43 6.70
N ASN A 527 16.64 11.57 5.44
CA ASN A 527 17.32 12.42 4.44
C ASN A 527 18.80 12.04 4.22
N ILE A 528 19.11 10.76 4.11
CA ILE A 528 20.47 10.27 3.84
C ILE A 528 20.51 9.57 2.47
N ASN A 529 21.65 9.64 1.79
CA ASN A 529 21.86 8.90 0.55
C ASN A 529 22.05 7.43 0.91
N GLY A 530 21.15 6.56 0.47
CA GLY A 530 21.19 5.13 0.80
C GLY A 530 21.21 4.25 -0.43
N LEU A 531 20.84 2.97 -0.28
CA LEU A 531 20.77 1.99 -1.37
C LEU A 531 19.47 1.19 -1.39
N SER A 532 18.89 0.96 -0.22
CA SER A 532 17.62 0.25 -0.06
C SER A 532 16.44 1.12 -0.50
N LEU A 533 15.38 0.46 -0.96
CA LEU A 533 14.09 1.09 -1.24
C LEU A 533 12.97 0.04 -1.21
N TYR A 534 11.83 0.42 -0.66
CA TYR A 534 10.54 -0.25 -0.85
C TYR A 534 9.55 0.75 -1.43
N SER A 535 9.22 0.60 -2.71
CA SER A 535 8.22 1.42 -3.39
C SER A 535 7.56 0.65 -4.54
N SER A 536 6.28 0.92 -4.77
CA SER A 536 5.56 0.47 -5.98
C SER A 536 6.08 1.09 -7.28
N THR A 537 6.92 2.12 -7.19
CA THR A 537 7.48 2.88 -8.31
C THR A 537 8.98 2.58 -8.55
N LEU A 538 9.50 1.49 -7.96
CA LEU A 538 10.92 1.13 -8.09
C LEU A 538 11.31 0.89 -9.56
N ASN A 539 12.37 1.57 -9.99
CA ASN A 539 12.96 1.43 -11.32
C ASN A 539 13.50 0.01 -11.57
N GLN A 540 13.05 -0.61 -12.66
CA GLN A 540 13.40 -1.99 -13.02
C GLN A 540 14.89 -2.15 -13.35
N ASN A 541 15.47 -1.22 -14.11
CA ASN A 541 16.90 -1.29 -14.47
C ASN A 541 17.79 -1.21 -13.22
N THR A 542 17.41 -0.35 -12.26
CA THR A 542 18.10 -0.24 -10.97
C THR A 542 17.99 -1.53 -10.18
N LEU A 543 16.78 -2.10 -10.09
CA LEU A 543 16.52 -3.38 -9.43
C LEU A 543 17.35 -4.52 -10.05
N GLU A 544 17.37 -4.63 -11.37
CA GLU A 544 18.10 -5.66 -12.12
C GLU A 544 19.61 -5.51 -11.96
N MET A 545 20.14 -4.30 -12.09
CA MET A 545 21.55 -4.01 -11.85
C MET A 545 21.96 -4.41 -10.44
N MET A 546 21.18 -4.03 -9.43
CA MET A 546 21.47 -4.37 -8.03
C MET A 546 21.45 -5.90 -7.82
N LYS A 547 20.45 -6.61 -8.38
CA LYS A 547 20.40 -8.08 -8.32
C LYS A 547 21.59 -8.74 -8.99
N ASP A 548 22.00 -8.24 -10.15
CA ASP A 548 23.11 -8.77 -10.93
C ASP A 548 24.48 -8.39 -10.35
N LEU A 549 24.54 -7.40 -9.44
CA LEU A 549 25.67 -7.15 -8.55
C LEU A 549 25.63 -7.98 -7.27
N GLY A 550 24.55 -8.73 -7.01
CA GLY A 550 24.43 -9.63 -5.86
C GLY A 550 23.70 -9.07 -4.65
N TYR A 551 23.01 -7.94 -4.79
CA TYR A 551 22.11 -7.41 -3.76
C TYR A 551 20.80 -8.20 -3.70
N PHE A 552 20.23 -8.29 -2.50
CA PHE A 552 18.97 -8.97 -2.27
C PHE A 552 17.78 -8.12 -2.72
N SER A 553 16.87 -8.78 -3.43
CA SER A 553 15.55 -8.27 -3.76
C SER A 553 14.50 -9.31 -3.37
N LEU A 554 13.54 -8.89 -2.54
CA LEU A 554 12.41 -9.75 -2.16
C LEU A 554 11.41 -9.91 -3.30
N ASN A 555 11.11 -8.82 -4.00
CA ASN A 555 10.20 -8.78 -5.14
C ASN A 555 10.48 -7.52 -5.98
N VAL A 556 9.70 -7.32 -7.05
CA VAL A 556 9.86 -6.19 -7.97
C VAL A 556 9.67 -4.79 -7.37
N ARG A 557 9.34 -4.70 -6.07
CA ARG A 557 9.11 -3.42 -5.36
C ARG A 557 10.18 -3.14 -4.30
N ARG A 558 11.11 -4.07 -4.05
CA ARG A 558 12.02 -4.03 -2.90
C ARG A 558 13.45 -4.40 -3.25
N ILE A 559 14.38 -3.50 -2.95
CA ILE A 559 15.82 -3.75 -2.96
C ILE A 559 16.40 -3.46 -1.58
N SER A 560 17.29 -4.35 -1.14
CA SER A 560 18.02 -4.23 0.12
C SER A 560 19.50 -4.02 -0.15
N TYR A 561 20.17 -3.26 0.72
CA TYR A 561 21.62 -3.24 0.80
C TYR A 561 22.25 -4.63 1.09
N TYR A 562 21.49 -5.58 1.65
CA TYR A 562 22.05 -6.90 1.92
C TYR A 562 22.59 -7.56 0.64
N GLY A 563 23.85 -8.00 0.67
CA GLY A 563 24.58 -8.46 -0.52
C GLY A 563 25.75 -7.58 -0.94
N GLY A 564 25.96 -6.43 -0.29
CA GLY A 564 27.11 -5.57 -0.56
C GLY A 564 28.47 -6.23 -0.25
N THR A 565 29.41 -6.11 -1.17
CA THR A 565 30.83 -6.48 -1.01
C THR A 565 31.69 -5.23 -0.82
N LYS A 566 32.97 -5.38 -0.46
CA LYS A 566 33.89 -4.23 -0.43
C LYS A 566 33.95 -3.52 -1.79
N LEU A 567 33.94 -4.30 -2.88
CA LEU A 567 33.95 -3.78 -4.24
C LEU A 567 32.67 -3.01 -4.58
N THR A 568 31.49 -3.56 -4.32
CA THR A 568 30.24 -2.81 -4.62
C THR A 568 30.03 -1.63 -3.69
N ASN A 569 30.54 -1.69 -2.45
CA ASN A 569 30.52 -0.55 -1.54
C ASN A 569 31.38 0.60 -2.08
N ALA A 570 32.59 0.31 -2.58
CA ALA A 570 33.43 1.31 -3.24
C ALA A 570 32.74 1.86 -4.51
N LEU A 571 32.25 0.97 -5.38
CA LEU A 571 31.55 1.35 -6.61
C LEU A 571 30.39 2.31 -6.38
N LEU A 572 29.57 2.06 -5.35
CA LEU A 572 28.34 2.80 -5.10
C LEU A 572 28.53 3.95 -4.10
N GLY A 573 29.76 4.25 -3.66
CA GLY A 573 30.04 5.34 -2.73
C GLY A 573 29.57 5.08 -1.30
N VAL A 574 29.40 3.82 -0.89
CA VAL A 574 29.01 3.50 0.49
C VAL A 574 30.20 3.75 1.39
N TYR A 575 30.09 4.70 2.32
CA TYR A 575 31.21 5.08 3.20
C TYR A 575 30.93 4.74 4.66
N TYR A 576 29.68 4.94 5.10
CA TYR A 576 29.25 4.71 6.48
C TYR A 576 28.22 3.60 6.56
N ARG A 577 28.33 2.77 7.60
CA ARG A 577 27.27 1.86 8.02
C ARG A 577 26.89 2.14 9.47
N VAL A 578 25.61 2.38 9.69
CA VAL A 578 25.03 2.62 11.02
C VAL A 578 24.18 1.41 11.43
N ARG A 579 24.32 1.00 12.69
CA ARG A 579 23.51 -0.08 13.28
C ARG A 579 23.27 0.14 14.76
N GLN A 580 22.07 -0.18 15.22
CA GLN A 580 21.75 -0.22 16.64
C GLN A 580 21.92 -1.64 17.22
N TRP A 581 22.72 -1.77 18.27
CA TRP A 581 22.89 -3.00 19.04
C TRP A 581 22.91 -2.72 20.54
N SER A 582 22.15 -3.48 21.33
CA SER A 582 22.02 -3.29 22.79
C SER A 582 21.80 -1.84 23.20
N ASN A 583 20.85 -1.15 22.55
CA ASN A 583 20.53 0.28 22.76
C ASN A 583 21.66 1.28 22.44
N HIS A 584 22.75 0.85 21.81
CA HIS A 584 23.85 1.72 21.37
C HIS A 584 23.95 1.76 19.84
N TYR A 585 24.23 2.92 19.28
CA TYR A 585 24.50 3.08 17.85
C TYR A 585 25.99 2.89 17.57
N TYR A 586 26.30 2.05 16.59
CA TYR A 586 27.65 1.82 16.10
C TYR A 586 27.74 2.42 14.69
N VAL A 587 28.72 3.29 14.50
CA VAL A 587 29.07 3.87 13.20
C VAL A 587 30.34 3.17 12.72
N GLU A 588 30.22 2.41 11.63
CA GLU A 588 31.35 1.80 10.95
C GLU A 588 31.77 2.70 9.79
N GLU A 589 32.96 3.27 9.91
CA GLU A 589 33.70 3.93 8.84
C GLU A 589 34.72 2.91 8.35
N ASN A 590 34.75 2.58 7.05
CA ASN A 590 35.86 1.86 6.36
C ASN A 590 35.38 1.10 5.12
N TYR A 591 34.85 1.84 4.15
CA TYR A 591 34.79 1.33 2.78
C TYR A 591 35.69 2.09 1.83
N ASP A 592 36.24 3.21 2.30
CA ASP A 592 37.18 4.06 1.58
C ASP A 592 36.70 4.29 0.13
N ALA A 593 35.41 4.56 -0.01
CA ALA A 593 34.72 4.60 -1.27
C ALA A 593 34.96 5.94 -1.99
N PRO A 594 35.11 5.93 -3.33
CA PRO A 594 34.98 7.13 -4.15
C PRO A 594 33.68 7.91 -3.89
N THR A 595 33.68 9.21 -4.19
CA THR A 595 32.52 10.12 -4.03
C THR A 595 31.60 10.05 -5.27
N LEU A 596 30.88 11.15 -5.58
CA LEU A 596 29.79 11.20 -6.56
C LEU A 596 30.16 10.72 -7.98
N GLY A 597 31.43 10.80 -8.38
CA GLY A 597 31.90 10.34 -9.68
C GLY A 597 33.42 10.25 -9.76
N PHE A 598 33.91 9.41 -10.66
CA PHE A 598 35.33 9.22 -10.96
C PHE A 598 35.50 8.93 -12.46
N LEU A 599 36.68 9.22 -13.01
CA LEU A 599 36.97 8.90 -14.41
C LEU A 599 37.14 7.40 -14.57
N THR A 600 36.61 6.86 -15.66
CA THR A 600 36.65 5.44 -16.00
C THR A 600 37.16 5.25 -17.42
N ASP A 601 37.67 4.06 -17.70
CA ASP A 601 38.05 3.68 -19.05
C ASP A 601 36.82 3.48 -19.98
N ASN A 602 37.01 3.71 -21.29
CA ASN A 602 35.96 3.59 -22.30
C ASN A 602 35.38 2.18 -22.44
N ASN A 603 36.07 1.16 -21.93
CA ASN A 603 35.59 -0.23 -21.89
C ASN A 603 34.23 -0.40 -21.18
N ILE A 604 33.79 0.59 -20.38
CA ILE A 604 32.50 0.55 -19.70
C ILE A 604 31.29 0.70 -20.63
N TYR A 605 31.43 1.38 -21.78
CA TYR A 605 30.28 1.71 -22.65
C TYR A 605 29.57 0.48 -23.22
N ASP A 606 30.32 -0.57 -23.53
CA ASP A 606 29.78 -1.84 -24.06
C ASP A 606 29.56 -2.90 -22.97
N PHE A 607 29.73 -2.54 -21.70
CA PHE A 607 29.65 -3.49 -20.60
C PHE A 607 28.21 -3.99 -20.38
N LYS A 608 28.05 -5.32 -20.39
CA LYS A 608 26.80 -5.99 -20.04
C LYS A 608 26.99 -6.99 -18.90
N MET A 609 26.14 -6.85 -17.89
CA MET A 609 26.04 -7.80 -16.78
C MET A 609 25.44 -9.13 -17.25
N LYS A 610 25.89 -10.23 -16.64
CA LYS A 610 25.34 -11.57 -16.87
C LYS A 610 24.42 -11.93 -15.71
N THR A 611 23.17 -12.22 -16.01
CA THR A 611 22.18 -12.55 -14.97
C THR A 611 22.63 -13.71 -14.10
N GLY A 612 22.53 -13.52 -12.79
CA GLY A 612 22.87 -14.55 -11.80
C GLY A 612 24.35 -14.89 -11.66
N GLN A 613 25.25 -13.99 -12.10
CA GLN A 613 26.70 -14.15 -11.94
C GLN A 613 27.31 -13.00 -11.13
N ALA A 614 26.78 -12.73 -9.93
CA ALA A 614 27.08 -11.52 -9.16
C ALA A 614 28.57 -11.20 -9.01
N LEU A 615 29.36 -12.10 -8.43
CA LEU A 615 30.77 -11.82 -8.18
C LEU A 615 31.60 -11.71 -9.49
N SER A 616 31.20 -12.45 -10.54
CA SER A 616 31.80 -12.33 -11.89
C SER A 616 31.45 -11.00 -12.54
N ASN A 617 30.23 -10.49 -12.35
CA ASN A 617 29.85 -9.16 -12.82
C ASN A 617 30.62 -8.08 -12.09
N GLN A 618 30.80 -8.20 -10.76
CA GLN A 618 31.62 -7.28 -9.99
C GLN A 618 33.07 -7.25 -10.49
N GLU A 619 33.68 -8.42 -10.73
CA GLU A 619 35.02 -8.54 -11.28
C GLU A 619 35.14 -7.85 -12.64
N ARG A 620 34.30 -8.24 -13.60
CA ARG A 620 34.35 -7.72 -14.98
C ARG A 620 34.02 -6.23 -15.04
N LEU A 621 33.10 -5.76 -14.20
CA LEU A 621 32.75 -4.35 -14.12
C LEU A 621 33.95 -3.56 -13.62
N TRP A 622 34.59 -3.99 -12.55
CA TRP A 622 35.74 -3.29 -11.99
C TRP A 622 36.95 -3.29 -12.92
N GLN A 623 37.17 -4.39 -13.65
CA GLN A 623 38.14 -4.46 -14.75
C GLN A 623 37.84 -3.44 -15.86
N ALA A 624 36.59 -3.36 -16.30
CA ALA A 624 36.16 -2.41 -17.33
C ALA A 624 36.31 -0.95 -16.88
N LEU A 625 35.96 -0.63 -15.63
CA LEU A 625 36.10 0.72 -15.07
C LEU A 625 37.57 1.19 -15.03
N ASN A 626 38.49 0.27 -14.74
CA ASN A 626 39.93 0.55 -14.63
C ASN A 626 40.72 0.34 -15.95
N GLY A 627 40.07 -0.11 -17.04
CA GLY A 627 40.76 -0.47 -18.27
C GLY A 627 41.82 -1.58 -18.08
N SER A 628 41.59 -2.50 -17.14
CA SER A 628 42.59 -3.46 -16.67
C SER A 628 42.10 -4.90 -16.76
N SER A 629 42.97 -5.83 -17.12
CA SER A 629 42.73 -7.28 -17.08
C SER A 629 43.13 -7.92 -15.74
N ALA A 630 43.39 -7.10 -14.72
CA ALA A 630 43.74 -7.54 -13.39
C ALA A 630 42.65 -8.42 -12.75
N GLU A 631 43.00 -9.63 -12.31
CA GLU A 631 42.12 -10.45 -11.46
C GLU A 631 42.06 -9.85 -10.03
N TYR A 632 40.88 -9.39 -9.58
CA TYR A 632 40.63 -8.90 -8.21
C TYR A 632 39.94 -9.97 -7.35
N PHE A 633 38.90 -10.64 -7.88
CA PHE A 633 38.27 -11.80 -7.29
C PHE A 633 38.92 -13.10 -7.75
N LYS A 634 39.54 -13.83 -6.83
CA LYS A 634 40.17 -15.13 -7.10
C LYS A 634 39.29 -16.28 -6.62
N ASN A 635 38.91 -17.18 -7.53
CA ASN A 635 38.19 -18.42 -7.18
C ASN A 635 38.99 -19.26 -6.19
N SER A 636 38.40 -19.68 -5.08
CA SER A 636 39.06 -20.57 -4.11
C SER A 636 39.35 -21.94 -4.74
N LEU A 637 40.48 -22.55 -4.37
CA LEU A 637 40.83 -23.90 -4.82
C LEU A 637 40.01 -24.91 -4.01
N LEU A 638 39.08 -25.61 -4.66
CA LEU A 638 38.31 -26.69 -4.05
C LEU A 638 39.12 -27.98 -4.08
N THR A 639 39.44 -28.52 -2.90
CA THR A 639 40.18 -29.78 -2.75
C THR A 639 39.24 -30.97 -2.72
N SER A 640 38.10 -30.86 -2.03
CA SER A 640 37.06 -31.89 -2.00
C SER A 640 35.71 -31.31 -1.60
N MET A 641 34.65 -32.02 -1.98
CA MET A 641 33.30 -31.80 -1.47
C MET A 641 32.74 -33.14 -1.02
N GLN A 642 32.28 -33.22 0.22
CA GLN A 642 31.55 -34.37 0.74
C GLN A 642 30.09 -33.98 0.93
N GLN A 643 29.18 -34.87 0.58
CA GLN A 643 27.75 -34.70 0.78
C GLN A 643 27.25 -35.74 1.78
N SER A 644 26.49 -35.31 2.78
CA SER A 644 25.74 -36.19 3.66
C SER A 644 24.31 -35.70 3.81
N THR A 645 23.41 -36.59 4.24
CA THR A 645 22.00 -36.25 4.50
C THR A 645 21.83 -36.07 6.00
N VAL A 646 21.24 -34.94 6.41
CA VAL A 646 20.93 -34.63 7.81
C VAL A 646 19.44 -34.30 7.89
N GLY A 647 18.63 -35.27 8.32
CA GLY A 647 17.17 -35.21 8.24
C GLY A 647 16.70 -35.04 6.79
N ASN A 648 15.78 -34.10 6.53
CA ASN A 648 15.27 -33.82 5.18
C ASN A 648 16.17 -32.86 4.36
N ARG A 649 17.40 -32.61 4.80
CA ARG A 649 18.31 -31.62 4.18
C ARG A 649 19.64 -32.25 3.80
N LYS A 650 20.32 -31.65 2.82
CA LYS A 650 21.67 -32.06 2.41
C LYS A 650 22.71 -31.15 3.07
N LEU A 651 23.71 -31.78 3.69
CA LEU A 651 24.89 -31.13 4.21
C LEU A 651 26.02 -31.27 3.20
N TYR A 652 26.53 -30.14 2.72
CA TYR A 652 27.69 -30.06 1.84
C TYR A 652 28.89 -29.60 2.65
N ASN A 653 29.95 -30.40 2.71
CA ASN A 653 31.21 -30.04 3.35
C ASN A 653 32.27 -29.77 2.28
N TYR A 654 32.65 -28.50 2.13
CA TYR A 654 33.66 -28.05 1.18
C TYR A 654 35.00 -27.85 1.88
N GLN A 655 36.04 -28.49 1.36
CA GLN A 655 37.42 -28.20 1.73
C GLN A 655 38.00 -27.26 0.66
N LEU A 656 38.31 -26.02 1.06
CA LEU A 656 38.79 -25.00 0.14
C LEU A 656 40.07 -24.32 0.62
N THR A 657 40.89 -23.87 -0.31
CA THR A 657 42.11 -23.08 -0.06
C THR A 657 41.97 -21.72 -0.72
N THR A 658 42.11 -20.66 0.06
CA THR A 658 42.02 -19.27 -0.41
C THR A 658 43.22 -18.91 -1.28
N ARG A 659 43.01 -18.11 -2.34
CA ARG A 659 44.07 -17.68 -3.28
C ARG A 659 44.52 -16.23 -3.11
N ALA A 660 43.84 -15.46 -2.29
CA ALA A 660 44.12 -14.06 -2.00
C ALA A 660 43.99 -13.79 -0.50
N THR A 661 44.65 -12.73 -0.04
CA THR A 661 44.47 -12.18 1.31
C THR A 661 43.36 -11.14 1.24
N GLY A 662 42.27 -11.34 1.99
CA GLY A 662 41.12 -10.45 1.99
C GLY A 662 39.80 -11.17 2.29
N PRO A 663 38.67 -10.51 2.01
CA PRO A 663 37.34 -11.06 2.28
C PRO A 663 37.00 -12.21 1.33
N LEU A 664 36.51 -13.32 1.90
CA LEU A 664 35.93 -14.44 1.17
C LEU A 664 34.42 -14.27 1.07
N TYR A 665 33.90 -14.39 -0.16
CA TYR A 665 32.47 -14.32 -0.44
C TYR A 665 31.93 -15.63 -0.98
N PHE A 666 30.64 -15.86 -0.73
CA PHE A 666 29.85 -16.94 -1.27
C PHE A 666 28.65 -16.40 -2.04
N TYR A 667 28.43 -16.91 -3.25
CA TYR A 667 27.26 -16.56 -4.06
C TYR A 667 26.78 -17.74 -4.89
N VAL A 668 25.49 -18.05 -4.74
CA VAL A 668 24.77 -18.98 -5.63
C VAL A 668 23.35 -18.46 -5.78
N THR A 669 22.76 -18.61 -6.97
CA THR A 669 21.37 -18.24 -7.25
C THR A 669 20.67 -19.35 -8.03
N PRO A 670 19.39 -19.67 -7.76
CA PRO A 670 18.58 -19.23 -6.62
C PRO A 670 18.95 -19.97 -5.31
N PHE A 671 19.28 -19.27 -4.23
CA PHE A 671 19.65 -19.83 -2.93
C PHE A 671 18.90 -19.16 -1.77
N ASN A 672 18.24 -19.99 -0.95
CA ASN A 672 17.50 -19.53 0.22
C ASN A 672 18.42 -19.53 1.45
N TYR A 673 18.97 -18.36 1.78
CA TYR A 673 19.89 -18.15 2.92
C TYR A 673 19.18 -18.15 4.27
N ASP A 674 17.88 -17.85 4.31
CA ASP A 674 17.06 -17.87 5.52
C ASP A 674 16.91 -19.30 6.06
N LYS A 675 16.59 -20.26 5.18
CA LYS A 675 16.42 -21.67 5.56
C LYS A 675 17.75 -22.43 5.66
N SER A 676 18.83 -21.90 5.10
CA SER A 676 20.13 -22.59 5.03
C SER A 676 21.03 -22.24 6.22
N LYS A 677 21.86 -23.19 6.69
CA LYS A 677 22.86 -22.93 7.74
C LYS A 677 24.26 -23.07 7.15
N ILE A 678 25.08 -22.03 7.29
CA ILE A 678 26.43 -21.98 6.75
C ILE A 678 27.41 -21.84 7.92
N TYR A 679 28.45 -22.68 7.90
CA TYR A 679 29.52 -22.69 8.91
C TYR A 679 30.86 -22.59 8.20
N VAL A 680 31.77 -21.81 8.77
CA VAL A 680 33.15 -21.69 8.31
C VAL A 680 34.06 -22.04 9.49
N ASN A 681 34.89 -23.08 9.34
CA ASN A 681 35.72 -23.65 10.39
C ASN A 681 34.93 -23.91 11.70
N GLY A 682 33.75 -24.51 11.57
CA GLY A 682 32.85 -24.80 12.71
C GLY A 682 32.07 -23.60 13.25
N LYS A 683 32.44 -22.35 12.92
CA LYS A 683 31.71 -21.16 13.36
C LYS A 683 30.52 -20.88 12.45
N ARG A 684 29.32 -20.78 13.02
CA ARG A 684 28.11 -20.42 12.27
C ARG A 684 28.20 -18.97 11.79
N ILE A 685 28.02 -18.77 10.48
CA ILE A 685 27.86 -17.43 9.91
C ILE A 685 26.43 -16.99 10.21
N LYS A 686 26.28 -15.84 10.88
CA LYS A 686 24.97 -15.21 11.04
C LYS A 686 24.51 -14.76 9.65
N THR A 687 23.48 -15.41 9.13
CA THR A 687 22.77 -14.95 7.95
C THR A 687 22.01 -13.67 8.28
N SER A 688 21.72 -12.86 7.27
CA SER A 688 21.10 -11.52 7.36
C SER A 688 20.04 -11.37 8.46
N PRO A 689 19.90 -10.18 9.08
CA PRO A 689 18.70 -9.86 9.84
C PRO A 689 17.44 -9.84 8.97
N ILE A 690 17.52 -9.85 7.63
CA ILE A 690 16.39 -9.89 6.69
C ILE A 690 16.24 -11.31 6.13
N ASN A 691 15.01 -11.76 5.86
CA ASN A 691 14.80 -13.11 5.34
C ASN A 691 15.14 -13.15 3.83
N VAL A 692 16.29 -13.74 3.48
CA VAL A 692 16.81 -13.75 2.11
C VAL A 692 16.46 -15.08 1.44
N TYR A 693 15.44 -15.05 0.59
CA TYR A 693 14.85 -16.26 -0.01
C TYR A 693 15.37 -16.60 -1.41
N SER A 694 15.94 -15.64 -2.13
CA SER A 694 16.24 -15.76 -3.57
C SER A 694 17.73 -15.81 -3.88
N ALA A 695 18.47 -14.74 -3.64
CA ALA A 695 19.91 -14.68 -3.82
C ALA A 695 20.46 -13.42 -3.14
N ALA A 696 21.68 -13.51 -2.65
CA ALA A 696 22.49 -12.39 -2.20
C ALA A 696 23.95 -12.86 -2.13
N THR A 697 24.90 -11.94 -2.24
CA THR A 697 26.30 -12.24 -1.91
C THR A 697 26.46 -12.32 -0.40
N LEU A 698 27.12 -13.36 0.09
CA LEU A 698 27.35 -13.59 1.51
C LEU A 698 28.84 -13.45 1.84
N TYR A 699 29.16 -12.60 2.82
CA TYR A 699 30.50 -12.51 3.38
C TYR A 699 30.76 -13.66 4.37
N LEU A 700 31.84 -14.41 4.17
CA LEU A 700 32.22 -15.58 4.98
C LEU A 700 33.34 -15.30 6.00
N GLY A 701 34.04 -14.16 5.89
CA GLY A 701 35.16 -13.78 6.75
C GLY A 701 36.38 -13.31 5.96
N ASP A 702 37.35 -12.73 6.66
CA ASP A 702 38.65 -12.35 6.10
C ASP A 702 39.68 -13.45 6.34
N PHE A 703 40.45 -13.80 5.30
CA PHE A 703 41.43 -14.87 5.36
C PHE A 703 42.73 -14.46 4.64
N LYS A 704 43.86 -15.01 5.10
CA LYS A 704 45.15 -14.87 4.40
C LYS A 704 45.22 -15.84 3.21
N ARG A 705 45.98 -15.48 2.17
CA ARG A 705 46.30 -16.37 1.04
C ARG A 705 46.82 -17.73 1.52
N ASN A 706 46.46 -18.79 0.80
CA ASN A 706 46.81 -20.19 1.06
C ASN A 706 46.24 -20.75 2.39
N LYS A 707 45.24 -20.10 2.99
CA LYS A 707 44.55 -20.65 4.16
C LYS A 707 43.57 -21.73 3.73
N LYS A 708 43.72 -22.94 4.29
CA LYS A 708 42.75 -24.04 4.22
C LYS A 708 41.56 -23.75 5.12
N LEU A 709 40.36 -23.94 4.61
CA LEU A 709 39.09 -23.67 5.27
C LEU A 709 38.10 -24.81 5.05
N GLU A 710 37.33 -25.11 6.08
CA GLU A 710 36.18 -26.00 5.99
C GLU A 710 34.90 -25.16 5.93
N VAL A 711 34.11 -25.31 4.87
CA VAL A 711 32.81 -24.65 4.74
C VAL A 711 31.68 -25.68 4.68
N LYS A 712 30.82 -25.69 5.70
CA LYS A 712 29.67 -26.58 5.79
C LYS A 712 28.39 -25.83 5.46
N ILE A 713 27.62 -26.32 4.49
CA ILE A 713 26.36 -25.73 4.04
C ILE A 713 25.24 -26.76 4.18
N LEU A 714 24.32 -26.52 5.11
CA LEU A 714 23.10 -27.30 5.26
C LEU A 714 21.96 -26.62 4.50
N THR A 715 21.48 -27.24 3.43
CA THR A 715 20.46 -26.65 2.54
C THR A 715 19.56 -27.72 1.91
N ASN A 716 18.41 -27.29 1.38
CA ASN A 716 17.53 -28.13 0.56
C ASN A 716 17.93 -28.11 -0.91
N ARG A 717 18.77 -27.14 -1.32
CA ARG A 717 19.21 -26.99 -2.71
C ARG A 717 20.34 -27.97 -3.01
N SER A 718 20.29 -28.61 -4.18
CA SER A 718 21.44 -29.37 -4.67
C SER A 718 22.60 -28.43 -5.00
N LEU A 719 23.77 -28.66 -4.38
CA LEU A 719 25.00 -27.94 -4.68
C LEU A 719 26.03 -28.88 -5.32
N GLY A 720 26.75 -28.36 -6.32
CA GLY A 720 27.84 -29.06 -6.99
C GLY A 720 29.22 -28.65 -6.49
N LEU A 721 30.26 -29.30 -7.03
CA LEU A 721 31.65 -28.88 -6.87
C LEU A 721 31.95 -27.79 -7.92
N ASN A 722 31.72 -26.53 -7.55
CA ASN A 722 31.96 -25.39 -8.43
C ASN A 722 32.82 -24.32 -7.71
N PRO A 723 34.07 -24.09 -8.16
CA PRO A 723 34.98 -23.14 -7.52
C PRO A 723 34.49 -21.69 -7.61
N ARG A 724 33.57 -21.38 -8.54
CA ARG A 724 32.97 -20.04 -8.67
C ARG A 724 32.03 -19.68 -7.51
N TYR A 725 31.62 -20.64 -6.69
CA TYR A 725 30.78 -20.36 -5.53
C TYR A 725 31.52 -19.57 -4.45
N PHE A 726 32.85 -19.70 -4.38
CA PHE A 726 33.69 -19.12 -3.34
C PHE A 726 34.79 -18.28 -3.97
N GLN A 727 34.76 -16.97 -3.76
CA GLN A 727 35.77 -16.07 -4.33
C GLN A 727 36.34 -15.17 -3.25
N SER A 728 37.67 -15.08 -3.20
CA SER A 728 38.41 -14.19 -2.30
C SER A 728 38.77 -12.91 -3.05
N LEU A 729 38.42 -11.74 -2.51
CA LEU A 729 38.89 -10.46 -3.04
C LEU A 729 40.34 -10.24 -2.60
N ASP A 730 41.22 -9.94 -3.55
CA ASP A 730 42.60 -9.53 -3.29
C ASP A 730 42.63 -8.09 -2.75
N GLN A 731 42.65 -7.97 -1.42
CA GLN A 731 42.45 -6.70 -0.72
C GLN A 731 43.48 -5.65 -1.15
N THR A 732 44.77 -5.99 -1.12
CA THR A 732 45.85 -5.05 -1.45
C THR A 732 45.72 -4.56 -2.88
N LYS A 733 45.45 -5.46 -3.82
CA LYS A 733 45.30 -5.10 -5.23
C LYS A 733 44.06 -4.24 -5.47
N PHE A 734 42.96 -4.58 -4.78
CA PHE A 734 41.72 -3.82 -4.84
C PHE A 734 41.88 -2.41 -4.27
N ASP A 735 42.48 -2.26 -3.10
CA ASP A 735 42.67 -0.95 -2.44
C ASP A 735 43.53 -0.03 -3.32
N LEU A 736 44.61 -0.54 -3.91
CA LEU A 736 45.43 0.22 -4.88
C LEU A 736 44.63 0.71 -6.09
N SER A 737 43.70 -0.10 -6.60
CA SER A 737 42.82 0.33 -7.71
C SER A 737 41.81 1.38 -7.28
N VAL A 738 41.29 1.30 -6.05
CA VAL A 738 40.39 2.31 -5.49
C VAL A 738 41.13 3.65 -5.33
N ASP A 739 42.36 3.63 -4.82
CA ASP A 739 43.18 4.83 -4.68
C ASP A 739 43.48 5.49 -6.02
N ASN A 740 43.72 4.69 -7.06
CA ASN A 740 43.90 5.22 -8.42
C ASN A 740 42.62 5.89 -8.94
N LEU A 741 41.45 5.29 -8.73
CA LEU A 741 40.17 5.90 -9.10
C LEU A 741 39.90 7.19 -8.32
N LYS A 742 40.32 7.31 -7.06
CA LYS A 742 40.18 8.56 -6.30
C LYS A 742 41.10 9.66 -6.78
N LYS A 743 42.33 9.34 -7.20
CA LYS A 743 43.25 10.34 -7.76
C LYS A 743 42.65 11.03 -8.97
N THR A 744 41.87 10.32 -9.80
CA THR A 744 41.20 10.94 -10.95
C THR A 744 40.08 11.92 -10.57
N ILE A 745 39.55 11.85 -9.34
CA ILE A 745 38.59 12.83 -8.81
C ILE A 745 39.28 14.15 -8.51
N SER A 746 40.50 14.10 -7.95
CA SER A 746 41.27 15.31 -7.60
C SER A 746 41.70 16.14 -8.80
N THR A 747 41.91 15.51 -9.97
CA THR A 747 42.16 16.20 -11.25
C THR A 747 40.88 16.76 -11.89
N CYS A 748 39.70 16.37 -11.41
CA CYS A 748 38.40 16.73 -11.98
C CYS A 748 37.62 17.75 -11.13
N GLN A 749 38.29 18.50 -10.23
CA GLN A 749 37.74 19.72 -9.63
C GLN A 749 37.53 20.82 -10.69
N ILE A 750 36.61 20.57 -11.61
CA ILE A 750 35.95 21.61 -12.39
C ILE A 750 35.02 22.31 -11.41
N ARG A 751 35.26 23.61 -11.21
CA ARG A 751 34.43 24.53 -10.44
C ARG A 751 32.95 24.36 -10.83
N PHE A 752 32.18 23.71 -9.97
CA PHE A 752 30.75 24.01 -9.87
C PHE A 752 30.63 25.25 -8.97
N GLU A 753 31.00 26.41 -9.52
CA GLU A 753 30.61 27.71 -8.98
C GLU A 753 29.24 28.07 -9.58
N SER A 754 28.36 28.56 -8.69
CA SER A 754 26.97 29.05 -8.85
C SER A 754 25.85 28.02 -8.78
#